data_AF-A0A7X4YVK4-F1
#
_entry.id   AF-A0A7X4YVK4-F1
#
_cell.length_a   1.000
_cell.length_b   1.000
_cell.length_c   1.000
_cell.angle_alpha   90.00
_cell.angle_beta   90.00
_cell.angle_gamma   90.00
#
_symmetry.space_group_name_H-M   'P 1'
#
loop_
_entity.id
_entity.type
_entity.pdbx_description
1 polymer ?
#
loop_
_entity_poly.entity_id
_entity_poly.type
_entity_poly.pdbx_seq_one_letter_code
_entity_poly.pdbx_strand_id
1 'polypeptide(L)'
;MNVPRLTKKMVSLTVAGSLSLSLLGAANGAAAGLPASTAAADITGHWAEKDIAQWIADGLIKGYEDGSFQPDKEVTRAEFIALVNRAFRFAEAGSAAFKDLPAAAWSYADVQKAVKAGYITGFSDGSVHPDAPITRQEIALVVERLLGLTPSVQDAASFKDAASIPSWSKGAIGTAKANGIMSGYEDNAFRPANKATRAEAVVILSHALQTKAAPATFDKGGVYGPETGTRTIAGDVVISAAGVTLRNTVVEGNLTFAAGVGEGDATLDHVTVKGTTLVQGGGAHSIHVEDSVLLTIVVDKSTGTVRIVAEGTTTVASVVMQTGATLEESGLTGEGFTDVKLSGLLPQGALITLVGSFDDVDVSSVKVKIAIPSGSVRQITVDEHADGNGFDLGSQARAVNLVLYAAVQFVGGGTIESVKTMNQAAKDSSTFETHPSQMQDAVGSVYYPPPPSSGLNQQQIDALAAERVSALIAALPVAVDLTLAANEAGVGAAKDAFAALTTAQQALVTAEHQTKLSGAVARIAALNADKAAAELVIAKIAALPATANLELWDEPAVNEANAAFASLTQAQQDLILPADQAKLSDAVTRIAELKADKAAAALVTSQITALPATASLALTDETIVNEAKDAFARLTAAQKQLISSVDQTKLGDAVARIAELKADRAAADAVIARITSLPAIGSLTLQHETAVNEARDAFARLTAVQQALVLPAEQTRLRDAVARIAALNADKDAADAVNALIAALPDAAQLQLTDEAVVHTAKTAFNALTAEQKALVSQENQAKLTAADTRIAKLNADKDAADAVTDQILALPPVAGLTLANETAVHSAKFAYDALTLEQQALVSSDDAVKLSSAVARIAQLHADKAEADLVADQIKALPVTANLTLANEAAVNAASGAYAALTADQQAFVSGTDFATLQAAIAKIAELKADQAAANAVIAQIAALLPIAELTLADEAGVTAASAAYNGLTAVRQALVTNHDVLVQAEAKIYELHHPSLKSLAIASLDFATIAAVQAQGQSLAVPASTDFTGNNTIDFTIAFTYANVPREVHVLLNWNIAPNGFTPGEIVGGVVDSFIQQYCLDNGIDLMQRPIEAFGAGNTFIIRGSAPGSQGTFTVKGSGAVQLFGAEKQFAGTDTNTSKNRTFTVGDGTHTATIVLSRAYATIDSLVSALNTQLRNASVAAVAAKIDGSHFSIAPNNPSGPLTIGGTDKGQFFSAFQING
;
A
#
# COMPACT_ATOMS: atom_id res chain seq x y z
N MET A 1 13.18 -26.51 32.03
CA MET A 1 14.17 -25.45 31.73
C MET A 1 13.43 -24.11 31.61
N ASN A 2 14.16 -23.01 31.78
CA ASN A 2 13.70 -21.61 31.77
C ASN A 2 12.79 -21.15 32.92
N VAL A 3 13.00 -19.89 33.30
CA VAL A 3 12.50 -19.18 34.48
C VAL A 3 11.98 -17.81 34.04
N PRO A 4 10.85 -17.30 34.58
CA PRO A 4 10.51 -15.88 34.50
C PRO A 4 10.78 -15.14 35.82
N ARG A 5 11.08 -13.84 35.71
CA ARG A 5 11.52 -12.95 36.79
C ARG A 5 10.39 -12.57 37.76
N LEU A 6 10.71 -12.41 39.04
CA LEU A 6 9.85 -11.74 40.03
C LEU A 6 10.05 -10.21 39.99
N THR A 7 8.95 -9.45 40.01
CA THR A 7 8.93 -7.99 40.23
C THR A 7 8.39 -7.67 41.62
N LYS A 8 8.93 -6.62 42.25
CA LYS A 8 8.59 -6.21 43.63
C LYS A 8 7.12 -5.78 43.75
N LYS A 9 6.45 -6.17 44.83
CA LYS A 9 5.28 -5.46 45.38
C LYS A 9 5.67 -4.76 46.68
N MET A 10 5.15 -3.54 46.88
CA MET A 10 5.31 -2.78 48.12
C MET A 10 4.29 -3.24 49.17
N VAL A 11 4.65 -3.07 50.44
CA VAL A 11 3.70 -3.14 51.56
C VAL A 11 2.86 -1.86 51.59
N SER A 12 1.57 -1.99 51.88
CA SER A 12 0.76 -0.89 52.40
C SER A 12 -0.14 -1.45 53.50
N LEU A 13 0.15 -1.07 54.74
CA LEU A 13 -0.58 -1.49 55.94
C LEU A 13 -1.21 -0.24 56.55
N THR A 14 -2.51 -0.08 56.43
CA THR A 14 -3.24 1.11 56.91
C THR A 14 -3.94 0.79 58.24
N VAL A 15 -3.62 1.54 59.30
CA VAL A 15 -4.24 1.43 60.62
C VAL A 15 -5.00 2.73 60.91
N ALA A 16 -6.27 2.66 61.32
CA ALA A 16 -7.06 3.83 61.71
C ALA A 16 -8.25 3.50 62.63
N GLY A 17 -8.16 3.93 63.91
CA GLY A 17 -9.27 3.95 64.89
C GLY A 17 -9.69 2.58 65.46
N SER A 18 -10.09 2.43 66.72
CA SER A 18 -10.25 3.36 67.86
C SER A 18 -10.21 2.52 69.18
N LEU A 19 -10.38 2.98 70.42
CA LEU A 19 -10.85 4.24 71.02
C LEU A 19 -10.29 4.35 72.47
N SER A 20 -10.70 5.39 73.21
CA SER A 20 -10.77 5.47 74.69
C SER A 20 -9.53 5.90 75.47
N LEU A 21 -9.71 6.96 76.26
CA LEU A 21 -8.73 7.75 77.00
C LEU A 21 -9.21 7.87 78.46
N SER A 22 -8.33 7.75 79.48
CA SER A 22 -8.43 8.45 80.80
C SER A 22 -7.40 7.96 81.85
N LEU A 23 -6.61 8.89 82.42
CA LEU A 23 -6.01 8.93 83.79
C LEU A 23 -5.12 7.72 84.25
N LEU A 24 -4.01 7.81 85.00
CA LEU A 24 -3.21 8.86 85.68
C LEU A 24 -1.81 8.21 86.02
N GLY A 25 -0.67 8.86 86.30
CA GLY A 25 -0.21 10.26 86.24
C GLY A 25 0.91 10.54 87.27
N ALA A 26 1.93 11.35 86.90
CA ALA A 26 3.18 11.67 87.66
C ALA A 26 4.22 10.52 87.76
N ALA A 27 5.53 10.76 87.91
CA ALA A 27 6.29 12.00 88.18
C ALA A 27 7.62 12.13 87.38
N ASN A 28 8.33 13.26 87.54
CA ASN A 28 9.49 13.69 86.76
C ASN A 28 10.79 12.88 86.96
N GLY A 29 11.67 12.89 85.94
CA GLY A 29 13.04 12.37 86.02
C GLY A 29 13.92 12.75 84.84
N ALA A 30 14.14 14.06 84.60
CA ALA A 30 14.98 14.52 83.48
C ALA A 30 16.49 14.40 83.80
N ALA A 31 17.21 13.60 83.02
CA ALA A 31 18.67 13.48 83.05
C ALA A 31 19.26 13.63 81.64
N ALA A 32 20.48 14.14 81.55
CA ALA A 32 21.08 14.63 80.31
C ALA A 32 21.24 13.55 79.21
N GLY A 33 20.95 13.93 77.97
CA GLY A 33 21.22 13.10 76.80
C GLY A 33 22.73 13.03 76.52
N LEU A 34 23.28 11.82 76.56
CA LEU A 34 24.55 11.48 75.92
C LEU A 34 24.25 11.12 74.45
N PRO A 35 25.01 11.63 73.46
CA PRO A 35 24.77 11.29 72.06
C PRO A 35 25.12 9.83 71.80
N ALA A 36 24.17 9.07 71.25
CA ALA A 36 24.44 7.72 70.75
C ALA A 36 25.37 7.79 69.52
N SER A 37 26.42 6.96 69.54
CA SER A 37 27.56 6.95 68.60
C SER A 37 27.21 7.17 67.12
N THR A 38 28.02 7.97 66.43
CA THR A 38 27.85 8.39 65.02
C THR A 38 28.21 7.32 63.97
N ALA A 39 28.40 6.07 64.38
CA ALA A 39 28.84 4.94 63.54
C ALA A 39 27.92 4.55 62.36
N ALA A 40 26.80 5.25 62.16
CA ALA A 40 25.93 5.09 61.00
C ALA A 40 26.44 5.82 59.74
N ALA A 41 27.29 6.85 59.89
CA ALA A 41 27.59 7.80 58.82
C ALA A 41 28.37 7.21 57.63
N ASP A 42 29.30 6.28 57.88
CA ASP A 42 30.14 5.66 56.84
C ASP A 42 29.63 4.29 56.37
N ILE A 43 28.49 3.82 56.90
CA ILE A 43 27.81 2.58 56.47
C ILE A 43 26.48 2.83 55.75
N THR A 44 25.91 4.04 55.83
CA THR A 44 24.65 4.38 55.17
C THR A 44 24.74 4.21 53.65
N GLY A 45 23.93 3.31 53.08
CA GLY A 45 23.93 2.98 51.65
C GLY A 45 25.03 1.98 51.24
N HIS A 46 25.82 1.45 52.18
CA HIS A 46 26.83 0.43 51.90
C HIS A 46 26.18 -0.95 51.68
N TRP A 47 26.74 -1.79 50.82
CA TRP A 47 26.13 -3.10 50.47
C TRP A 47 25.97 -4.05 51.68
N ALA A 48 26.81 -3.89 52.70
CA ALA A 48 26.78 -4.62 53.97
C ALA A 48 26.09 -3.88 55.14
N GLU A 49 25.45 -2.73 54.89
CA GLU A 49 24.84 -1.86 55.92
C GLU A 49 23.98 -2.63 56.93
N LYS A 50 23.09 -3.50 56.42
CA LYS A 50 22.15 -4.27 57.24
C LYS A 50 22.86 -5.20 58.24
N ASP A 51 23.83 -5.98 57.77
CA ASP A 51 24.56 -6.94 58.59
C ASP A 51 25.48 -6.24 59.59
N ILE A 52 26.12 -5.14 59.19
CA ILE A 52 26.91 -4.30 60.09
C ILE A 52 26.03 -3.69 61.19
N ALA A 53 24.87 -3.12 60.84
CA ALA A 53 23.94 -2.55 61.81
C ALA A 53 23.42 -3.60 62.81
N GLN A 54 23.12 -4.81 62.34
CA GLN A 54 22.72 -5.94 63.19
C GLN A 54 23.84 -6.34 64.16
N TRP A 55 25.07 -6.53 63.67
CA TRP A 55 26.23 -6.89 64.50
C TRP A 55 26.60 -5.82 65.53
N ILE A 56 26.32 -4.54 65.25
CA ILE A 56 26.47 -3.44 66.21
C ILE A 56 25.38 -3.51 67.29
N ALA A 57 24.12 -3.76 66.90
CA ALA A 57 23.00 -3.91 67.83
C ALA A 57 23.17 -5.11 68.77
N ASP A 58 23.66 -6.24 68.26
CA ASP A 58 23.95 -7.46 69.03
C ASP A 58 25.26 -7.37 69.86
N GLY A 59 25.99 -6.24 69.77
CA GLY A 59 27.26 -6.02 70.47
C GLY A 59 28.44 -6.89 69.98
N LEU A 60 28.27 -7.59 68.85
CA LEU A 60 29.27 -8.48 68.25
C LEU A 60 30.45 -7.71 67.63
N ILE A 61 30.22 -6.47 67.19
CA ILE A 61 31.27 -5.56 66.70
C ILE A 61 31.06 -4.14 67.24
N LYS A 62 32.13 -3.34 67.21
CA LYS A 62 32.10 -1.91 67.51
C LYS A 62 32.83 -1.14 66.40
N GLY A 63 32.43 0.12 66.20
CA GLY A 63 33.20 1.09 65.44
C GLY A 63 34.47 1.51 66.18
N TYR A 64 35.26 2.37 65.53
CA TYR A 64 36.45 3.00 66.10
C TYR A 64 36.09 4.20 66.99
N GLU A 65 37.05 4.66 67.80
CA GLU A 65 36.86 5.77 68.74
C GLU A 65 36.59 7.13 68.06
N ASP A 66 36.93 7.25 66.78
CA ASP A 66 36.61 8.40 65.92
C ASP A 66 35.12 8.43 65.48
N GLY A 67 34.34 7.40 65.81
CA GLY A 67 32.93 7.29 65.46
C GLY A 67 32.66 6.72 64.06
N SER A 68 33.66 6.14 63.38
CA SER A 68 33.53 5.43 62.09
C SER A 68 33.49 3.90 62.25
N PHE A 69 32.93 3.18 61.27
CA PHE A 69 32.99 1.71 61.22
C PHE A 69 34.15 1.17 60.36
N GLN A 70 34.51 1.92 59.31
CA GLN A 70 35.52 1.63 58.28
C GLN A 70 35.21 0.31 57.53
N PRO A 71 34.08 0.21 56.80
CA PRO A 71 33.61 -1.05 56.21
C PRO A 71 34.59 -1.67 55.20
N ASP A 72 35.20 -0.84 54.35
CA ASP A 72 36.10 -1.30 53.27
C ASP A 72 37.57 -1.49 53.69
N LYS A 73 37.89 -1.24 54.97
CA LYS A 73 39.24 -1.47 55.50
C LYS A 73 39.53 -2.97 55.63
N GLU A 74 40.71 -3.39 55.21
CA GLU A 74 41.18 -4.78 55.37
C GLU A 74 41.18 -5.20 56.86
N VAL A 75 40.74 -6.43 57.15
CA VAL A 75 40.73 -6.98 58.51
C VAL A 75 41.96 -7.86 58.75
N THR A 76 42.63 -7.67 59.89
CA THR A 76 43.71 -8.55 60.32
C THR A 76 43.19 -9.93 60.73
N ARG A 77 44.06 -10.95 60.66
CA ARG A 77 43.75 -12.32 61.06
C ARG A 77 43.35 -12.40 62.54
N ALA A 78 43.98 -11.60 63.40
CA ALA A 78 43.63 -11.46 64.82
C ALA A 78 42.27 -10.77 65.04
N GLU A 79 41.96 -9.67 64.33
CA GLU A 79 40.63 -9.05 64.39
C GLU A 79 39.55 -10.02 63.94
N PHE A 80 39.78 -10.78 62.86
CA PHE A 80 38.83 -11.79 62.37
C PHE A 80 38.57 -12.89 63.41
N ILE A 81 39.62 -13.40 64.05
CA ILE A 81 39.53 -14.37 65.15
C ILE A 81 38.73 -13.80 66.34
N ALA A 82 38.97 -12.55 66.73
CA ALA A 82 38.23 -11.90 67.82
C ALA A 82 36.74 -11.67 67.47
N LEU A 83 36.39 -11.51 66.19
CA LEU A 83 35.00 -11.49 65.72
C LEU A 83 34.36 -12.89 65.78
N VAL A 84 35.06 -13.93 65.32
CA VAL A 84 34.59 -15.33 65.42
C VAL A 84 34.34 -15.72 66.88
N ASN A 85 35.28 -15.46 67.79
CA ASN A 85 35.11 -15.79 69.21
C ASN A 85 33.90 -15.09 69.85
N ARG A 86 33.60 -13.84 69.48
CA ARG A 86 32.45 -13.11 70.03
C ARG A 86 31.13 -13.59 69.44
N ALA A 87 31.09 -13.85 68.13
CA ALA A 87 29.92 -14.37 67.42
C ALA A 87 29.55 -15.80 67.85
N PHE A 88 30.54 -16.69 67.99
CA PHE A 88 30.36 -18.10 68.33
C PHE A 88 30.56 -18.41 69.82
N ARG A 89 30.79 -17.37 70.65
CA ARG A 89 30.89 -17.41 72.13
C ARG A 89 31.97 -18.36 72.69
N PHE A 90 33.10 -18.52 72.01
CA PHE A 90 34.20 -19.34 72.53
C PHE A 90 34.85 -18.69 73.76
N ALA A 91 34.87 -19.42 74.87
CA ALA A 91 35.39 -18.97 76.17
C ALA A 91 36.73 -19.65 76.54
N GLU A 92 36.83 -20.98 76.38
CA GLU A 92 38.00 -21.77 76.78
C GLU A 92 39.24 -21.44 75.94
N ALA A 93 40.38 -21.22 76.59
CA ALA A 93 41.67 -20.96 75.95
C ALA A 93 42.55 -22.23 75.93
N GLY A 94 43.29 -22.42 74.84
CA GLY A 94 44.34 -23.43 74.71
C GLY A 94 45.70 -22.97 75.27
N SER A 95 46.72 -23.81 75.06
CA SER A 95 48.09 -23.63 75.54
C SER A 95 49.15 -23.74 74.42
N ALA A 96 48.78 -23.46 73.17
CA ALA A 96 49.64 -23.64 72.00
C ALA A 96 50.58 -22.43 71.79
N ALA A 97 51.90 -22.69 71.70
CA ALA A 97 52.89 -21.63 71.49
C ALA A 97 53.13 -21.34 69.99
N PHE A 98 53.06 -20.07 69.59
CA PHE A 98 53.43 -19.60 68.25
C PHE A 98 54.56 -18.57 68.34
N LYS A 99 55.45 -18.56 67.33
CA LYS A 99 56.67 -17.73 67.31
C LYS A 99 56.39 -16.23 67.24
N ASP A 100 55.25 -15.85 66.66
CA ASP A 100 54.82 -14.46 66.41
C ASP A 100 53.63 -14.03 67.31
N LEU A 101 53.37 -14.76 68.40
CA LEU A 101 52.28 -14.48 69.34
C LEU A 101 52.77 -14.53 70.80
N PRO A 102 53.45 -13.49 71.31
CA PRO A 102 53.87 -13.43 72.71
C PRO A 102 52.66 -13.33 73.65
N ALA A 103 52.80 -13.82 74.89
CA ALA A 103 51.73 -13.82 75.90
C ALA A 103 51.18 -12.43 76.27
N ALA A 104 51.91 -11.35 75.95
CA ALA A 104 51.49 -9.97 76.15
C ALA A 104 50.78 -9.33 74.92
N ALA A 105 50.61 -10.07 73.82
CA ALA A 105 49.85 -9.60 72.66
C ALA A 105 48.36 -9.52 72.99
N TRP A 106 47.69 -8.44 72.57
CA TRP A 106 46.25 -8.22 72.80
C TRP A 106 45.39 -9.39 72.28
N SER A 107 45.83 -10.02 71.19
CA SER A 107 45.16 -11.13 70.51
C SER A 107 45.51 -12.51 71.09
N TYR A 108 46.42 -12.61 72.06
CA TYR A 108 46.91 -13.89 72.60
C TYR A 108 45.76 -14.78 73.09
N ALA A 109 44.90 -14.25 73.96
CA ALA A 109 43.77 -14.99 74.52
C ALA A 109 42.76 -15.43 73.44
N ASP A 110 42.51 -14.60 72.42
CA ASP A 110 41.57 -14.92 71.36
C ASP A 110 42.12 -15.95 70.36
N VAL A 111 43.44 -15.93 70.08
CA VAL A 111 44.08 -17.01 69.31
C VAL A 111 44.12 -18.32 70.10
N GLN A 112 44.38 -18.30 71.42
CA GLN A 112 44.33 -19.52 72.24
C GLN A 112 42.95 -20.16 72.23
N LYS A 113 41.87 -19.37 72.30
CA LYS A 113 40.49 -19.88 72.11
C LYS A 113 40.28 -20.48 70.72
N ALA A 114 40.77 -19.81 69.69
CA ALA A 114 40.61 -20.27 68.31
C ALA A 114 41.32 -21.61 68.02
N VAL A 115 42.42 -21.89 68.72
CA VAL A 115 43.12 -23.18 68.67
C VAL A 115 42.39 -24.25 69.48
N LYS A 116 41.92 -23.92 70.69
CA LYS A 116 41.12 -24.82 71.53
C LYS A 116 39.79 -25.19 70.87
N ALA A 117 39.18 -24.28 70.11
CA ALA A 117 38.00 -24.49 69.27
C ALA A 117 38.33 -25.11 67.89
N GLY A 118 39.58 -25.50 67.62
CA GLY A 118 40.01 -26.25 66.43
C GLY A 118 40.02 -25.49 65.08
N TYR A 119 39.39 -24.32 64.99
CA TYR A 119 39.27 -23.60 63.71
C TYR A 119 40.56 -22.89 63.28
N ILE A 120 41.51 -22.64 64.20
CA ILE A 120 42.88 -22.20 63.89
C ILE A 120 43.90 -23.26 64.31
N THR A 121 44.88 -23.54 63.45
CA THR A 121 45.96 -24.51 63.69
C THR A 121 47.37 -23.91 63.61
N GLY A 122 47.49 -22.61 63.33
CA GLY A 122 48.74 -21.99 62.88
C GLY A 122 49.21 -22.47 61.50
N PHE A 123 50.39 -22.01 61.09
CA PHE A 123 51.10 -22.38 59.87
C PHE A 123 52.24 -23.37 60.16
N SER A 124 52.73 -24.06 59.13
CA SER A 124 53.73 -25.14 59.23
C SER A 124 55.12 -24.68 59.68
N ASP A 125 55.39 -23.38 59.72
CA ASP A 125 56.61 -22.79 60.27
C ASP A 125 56.53 -22.51 61.79
N GLY A 126 55.36 -22.73 62.41
CA GLY A 126 55.11 -22.44 63.83
C GLY A 126 54.66 -20.99 64.11
N SER A 127 54.11 -20.30 63.12
CA SER A 127 53.52 -18.96 63.23
C SER A 127 51.97 -19.01 63.20
N VAL A 128 51.32 -17.88 63.49
CA VAL A 128 49.88 -17.68 63.31
C VAL A 128 49.52 -16.42 62.51
N HIS A 129 50.47 -15.53 62.28
CA HIS A 129 50.37 -14.26 61.53
C HIS A 129 49.23 -13.35 62.00
N PRO A 130 49.20 -12.95 63.29
CA PRO A 130 48.05 -12.26 63.89
C PRO A 130 47.74 -10.92 63.21
N ASP A 131 48.75 -10.07 62.98
CA ASP A 131 48.58 -8.72 62.45
C ASP A 131 48.54 -8.65 60.91
N ALA A 132 48.62 -9.80 60.22
CA ALA A 132 48.53 -9.85 58.77
C ALA A 132 47.07 -9.74 58.29
N PRO A 133 46.76 -8.95 57.25
CA PRO A 133 45.43 -8.97 56.62
C PRO A 133 45.06 -10.36 56.11
N ILE A 134 43.89 -10.87 56.49
CA ILE A 134 43.47 -12.24 56.14
C ILE A 134 42.95 -12.31 54.70
N THR A 135 43.27 -13.38 53.97
CA THR A 135 42.76 -13.61 52.61
C THR A 135 41.41 -14.33 52.59
N ARG A 136 40.62 -14.13 51.52
CA ARG A 136 39.30 -14.78 51.36
C ARG A 136 39.38 -16.32 51.34
N GLN A 137 40.45 -16.89 50.78
CA GLN A 137 40.71 -18.34 50.83
C GLN A 137 41.03 -18.86 52.26
N GLU A 138 41.65 -18.04 53.11
CA GLU A 138 41.88 -18.38 54.52
C GLU A 138 40.60 -18.28 55.34
N ILE A 139 39.76 -17.28 55.09
CA ILE A 139 38.43 -17.19 55.71
C ILE A 139 37.59 -18.43 55.36
N ALA A 140 37.57 -18.86 54.10
CA ALA A 140 36.86 -20.07 53.70
C ALA A 140 37.33 -21.31 54.50
N LEU A 141 38.64 -21.49 54.67
CA LEU A 141 39.21 -22.59 55.46
C LEU A 141 38.91 -22.46 56.97
N VAL A 142 38.86 -21.25 57.50
CA VAL A 142 38.41 -21.01 58.89
C VAL A 142 36.94 -21.39 59.05
N VAL A 143 36.07 -20.96 58.14
CA VAL A 143 34.62 -21.22 58.22
C VAL A 143 34.28 -22.70 58.01
N GLU A 144 34.98 -23.39 57.10
CA GLU A 144 34.89 -24.85 56.93
C GLU A 144 35.08 -25.58 58.28
N ARG A 145 36.16 -25.26 58.99
CA ARG A 145 36.52 -25.87 60.27
C ARG A 145 35.60 -25.45 61.42
N LEU A 146 35.29 -24.15 61.50
CA LEU A 146 34.40 -23.53 62.49
C LEU A 146 33.00 -24.15 62.50
N LEU A 147 32.53 -24.61 61.34
CA LEU A 147 31.22 -25.23 61.17
C LEU A 147 31.28 -26.76 60.97
N GLY A 148 32.47 -27.37 61.04
CA GLY A 148 32.66 -28.82 60.88
C GLY A 148 32.26 -29.37 59.50
N LEU A 149 32.31 -28.55 58.44
CA LEU A 149 31.74 -28.87 57.14
C LEU A 149 32.69 -29.71 56.27
N THR A 150 32.14 -30.71 55.58
CA THR A 150 32.90 -31.55 54.64
C THR A 150 33.46 -30.73 53.46
N PRO A 151 34.75 -30.86 53.10
CA PRO A 151 35.35 -30.15 51.96
C PRO A 151 34.79 -30.60 50.59
N SER A 152 34.30 -29.66 49.77
CA SER A 152 33.79 -29.92 48.41
C SER A 152 34.65 -29.25 47.34
N VAL A 153 35.36 -30.04 46.54
CA VAL A 153 36.19 -29.54 45.43
C VAL A 153 35.34 -29.20 44.18
N GLN A 154 34.13 -29.76 44.06
CA GLN A 154 33.29 -29.62 42.86
C GLN A 154 32.66 -28.23 42.79
N ASP A 155 32.08 -27.74 43.88
CA ASP A 155 31.39 -26.44 43.90
C ASP A 155 32.35 -25.27 43.64
N ALA A 156 33.62 -25.41 44.05
CA ALA A 156 34.68 -24.45 43.72
C ALA A 156 34.98 -24.36 42.22
N ALA A 157 34.70 -25.42 41.43
CA ALA A 157 34.89 -25.40 39.98
C ALA A 157 33.89 -24.49 39.24
N SER A 158 32.82 -24.06 39.91
CA SER A 158 31.81 -23.14 39.35
C SER A 158 32.22 -21.66 39.37
N PHE A 159 33.38 -21.31 39.93
CA PHE A 159 33.92 -19.94 39.90
C PHE A 159 34.73 -19.68 38.63
N LYS A 160 34.62 -18.46 38.10
CA LYS A 160 35.32 -17.96 36.90
C LYS A 160 36.85 -18.07 37.01
N ASP A 161 37.38 -17.96 38.22
CA ASP A 161 38.80 -18.03 38.57
C ASP A 161 39.19 -19.37 39.22
N ALA A 162 38.38 -20.43 39.09
CA ALA A 162 38.64 -21.74 39.73
C ALA A 162 39.97 -22.43 39.36
N ALA A 163 40.66 -21.95 38.31
CA ALA A 163 42.00 -22.38 37.92
C ALA A 163 43.12 -21.70 38.73
N SER A 164 42.87 -20.54 39.34
CA SER A 164 43.83 -19.84 40.22
C SER A 164 43.70 -20.22 41.69
N ILE A 165 42.61 -20.90 42.09
CA ILE A 165 42.37 -21.36 43.45
C ILE A 165 43.40 -22.45 43.85
N PRO A 166 44.26 -22.21 44.86
CA PRO A 166 45.23 -23.20 45.33
C PRO A 166 44.55 -24.45 45.91
N SER A 167 45.07 -25.64 45.59
CA SER A 167 44.46 -26.93 45.94
C SER A 167 44.13 -27.08 47.42
N TRP A 168 44.94 -26.54 48.33
CA TRP A 168 44.73 -26.59 49.78
C TRP A 168 43.48 -25.84 50.25
N SER A 169 43.05 -24.81 49.51
CA SER A 169 41.87 -23.99 49.82
C SER A 169 40.61 -24.44 49.05
N LYS A 170 40.79 -25.28 48.02
CA LYS A 170 39.76 -25.52 47.01
C LYS A 170 38.56 -26.30 47.53
N GLY A 171 38.74 -27.17 48.53
CA GLY A 171 37.64 -27.82 49.24
C GLY A 171 36.82 -26.81 50.04
N ALA A 172 37.46 -26.07 50.94
CA ALA A 172 36.84 -25.07 51.77
C ALA A 172 36.07 -23.99 50.99
N ILE A 173 36.63 -23.52 49.88
CA ILE A 173 35.98 -22.51 49.01
C ILE A 173 34.71 -23.07 48.35
N GLY A 174 34.73 -24.33 47.92
CA GLY A 174 33.53 -24.95 47.36
C GLY A 174 32.48 -25.22 48.44
N THR A 175 32.88 -25.69 49.62
CA THR A 175 32.00 -25.85 50.78
C THR A 175 31.36 -24.54 51.22
N ALA A 176 32.13 -23.46 51.27
CA ALA A 176 31.62 -22.12 51.57
C ALA A 176 30.66 -21.60 50.49
N LYS A 177 30.81 -22.00 49.21
CA LYS A 177 29.83 -21.70 48.16
C LYS A 177 28.58 -22.57 48.28
N ALA A 178 28.72 -23.87 48.48
CA ALA A 178 27.63 -24.85 48.55
C ALA A 178 26.63 -24.53 49.69
N ASN A 179 27.14 -24.01 50.81
CA ASN A 179 26.34 -23.58 51.96
C ASN A 179 25.90 -22.09 51.87
N GLY A 180 26.16 -21.40 50.75
CA GLY A 180 25.74 -20.00 50.53
C GLY A 180 26.54 -18.94 51.31
N ILE A 181 27.55 -19.35 52.08
CA ILE A 181 28.34 -18.47 52.94
C ILE A 181 29.18 -17.48 52.12
N MET A 182 29.86 -17.98 51.07
CA MET A 182 30.75 -17.21 50.20
C MET A 182 30.42 -17.44 48.72
N SER A 183 29.41 -16.73 48.22
CA SER A 183 28.92 -16.84 46.82
C SER A 183 29.85 -16.27 45.75
N GLY A 184 30.98 -15.65 46.12
CA GLY A 184 31.88 -14.90 45.21
C GLY A 184 31.46 -13.44 45.04
N TYR A 185 32.05 -12.75 44.06
CA TYR A 185 31.63 -11.41 43.60
C TYR A 185 30.64 -11.50 42.43
N GLU A 186 30.05 -10.36 42.04
CA GLU A 186 29.07 -10.27 40.93
C GLU A 186 29.60 -10.79 39.57
N ASP A 187 30.92 -10.79 39.36
CA ASP A 187 31.56 -11.35 38.17
C ASP A 187 31.77 -12.88 38.22
N ASN A 188 31.21 -13.54 39.24
CA ASN A 188 31.39 -14.96 39.61
C ASN A 188 32.87 -15.37 39.79
N ALA A 189 33.76 -14.44 40.14
CA ALA A 189 35.08 -14.77 40.68
C ALA A 189 35.03 -14.89 42.20
N PHE A 190 35.83 -15.79 42.78
CA PHE A 190 36.01 -15.89 44.23
C PHE A 190 37.09 -14.92 44.75
N ARG A 191 38.13 -14.69 43.93
CA ARG A 191 39.35 -13.91 44.19
C ARG A 191 40.09 -14.40 45.44
N PRO A 192 40.64 -15.64 45.42
CA PRO A 192 41.11 -16.35 46.61
C PRO A 192 42.20 -15.59 47.39
N ALA A 193 43.13 -14.94 46.69
CA ALA A 193 44.25 -14.23 47.30
C ALA A 193 43.92 -12.79 47.77
N ASN A 194 42.73 -12.26 47.47
CA ASN A 194 42.33 -10.93 47.92
C ASN A 194 42.22 -10.90 49.45
N LYS A 195 42.60 -9.76 50.04
CA LYS A 195 42.35 -9.46 51.45
C LYS A 195 40.87 -9.18 51.66
N ALA A 196 40.33 -9.64 52.78
CA ALA A 196 38.93 -9.40 53.14
C ALA A 196 38.79 -8.07 53.88
N THR A 197 37.73 -7.32 53.57
CA THR A 197 37.39 -6.10 54.31
C THR A 197 36.60 -6.41 55.59
N ARG A 198 36.48 -5.45 56.51
CA ARG A 198 35.65 -5.57 57.72
C ARG A 198 34.17 -5.85 57.36
N ALA A 199 33.65 -5.25 56.30
CA ALA A 199 32.32 -5.55 55.77
C ALA A 199 32.20 -6.98 55.22
N GLU A 200 33.18 -7.45 54.43
CA GLU A 200 33.19 -8.85 53.96
C GLU A 200 33.25 -9.82 55.15
N ALA A 201 34.10 -9.56 56.14
CA ALA A 201 34.19 -10.40 57.33
C ALA A 201 32.88 -10.47 58.12
N VAL A 202 32.19 -9.35 58.34
CA VAL A 202 30.88 -9.33 59.01
C VAL A 202 29.85 -10.11 58.20
N VAL A 203 29.73 -9.90 56.88
CA VAL A 203 28.72 -10.61 56.07
C VAL A 203 29.00 -12.11 55.98
N ILE A 204 30.26 -12.51 55.80
CA ILE A 204 30.64 -13.93 55.75
C ILE A 204 30.33 -14.61 57.09
N LEU A 205 30.57 -13.95 58.23
CA LEU A 205 30.24 -14.49 59.54
C LEU A 205 28.73 -14.43 59.85
N SER A 206 28.00 -13.41 59.35
CA SER A 206 26.53 -13.38 59.35
C SER A 206 25.95 -14.62 58.65
N HIS A 207 26.47 -14.96 57.47
CA HIS A 207 26.04 -16.16 56.75
C HIS A 207 26.49 -17.44 57.48
N ALA A 208 27.71 -17.48 58.05
CA ALA A 208 28.19 -18.62 58.83
C ALA A 208 27.28 -18.91 60.05
N LEU A 209 26.85 -17.86 60.75
CA LEU A 209 25.87 -17.93 61.84
C LEU A 209 24.49 -18.42 61.35
N GLN A 210 24.06 -18.02 60.15
CA GLN A 210 22.81 -18.50 59.53
C GLN A 210 22.89 -19.95 59.03
N THR A 211 24.09 -20.45 58.70
CA THR A 211 24.31 -21.86 58.32
C THR A 211 24.55 -22.78 59.51
N LYS A 212 24.98 -22.27 60.67
CA LYS A 212 24.85 -23.02 61.92
C LYS A 212 23.36 -23.19 62.19
N ALA A 213 22.89 -24.44 62.26
CA ALA A 213 21.48 -24.72 62.55
C ALA A 213 21.06 -24.00 63.84
N ALA A 214 19.98 -23.21 63.76
CA ALA A 214 19.44 -22.52 64.92
C ALA A 214 19.15 -23.55 66.04
N PRO A 215 19.48 -23.24 67.31
CA PRO A 215 19.37 -24.21 68.39
C PRO A 215 17.94 -24.72 68.51
N ALA A 216 17.79 -26.03 68.70
CA ALA A 216 16.48 -26.63 68.92
C ALA A 216 15.94 -26.11 70.25
N THR A 217 15.06 -25.11 70.15
CA THR A 217 14.62 -24.31 71.30
C THR A 217 13.26 -24.78 71.77
N PHE A 218 13.19 -25.17 73.04
CA PHE A 218 11.97 -25.57 73.73
C PHE A 218 11.56 -24.40 74.65
N ASP A 219 10.63 -23.57 74.17
CA ASP A 219 10.20 -22.29 74.76
C ASP A 219 8.87 -22.37 75.51
N LYS A 220 8.33 -23.59 75.66
CA LYS A 220 7.04 -23.92 76.29
C LYS A 220 7.17 -25.26 77.00
N GLY A 221 6.45 -25.45 78.10
CA GLY A 221 6.36 -26.76 78.75
C GLY A 221 5.69 -27.80 77.85
N GLY A 222 6.12 -29.04 77.96
CA GLY A 222 5.70 -30.18 77.13
C GLY A 222 6.77 -31.26 77.05
N VAL A 223 6.39 -32.43 76.52
CA VAL A 223 7.31 -33.53 76.24
C VAL A 223 7.80 -33.47 74.80
N TYR A 224 9.12 -33.50 74.61
CA TYR A 224 9.79 -33.32 73.33
C TYR A 224 10.71 -34.50 73.03
N GLY A 225 10.65 -35.00 71.80
CA GLY A 225 11.33 -36.24 71.42
C GLY A 225 10.37 -37.43 71.34
N PRO A 226 10.80 -38.55 70.73
CA PRO A 226 9.93 -39.66 70.43
C PRO A 226 9.56 -40.45 71.70
N GLU A 227 8.45 -41.17 71.64
CA GLU A 227 8.04 -42.10 72.70
C GLU A 227 8.84 -43.41 72.65
N THR A 228 9.24 -43.84 71.46
CA THR A 228 10.06 -45.03 71.22
C THR A 228 11.07 -44.81 70.10
N GLY A 229 12.22 -45.47 70.18
CA GLY A 229 13.37 -45.18 69.31
C GLY A 229 14.05 -43.85 69.66
N THR A 230 15.08 -43.46 68.93
CA THR A 230 15.94 -42.31 69.30
C THR A 230 15.94 -41.23 68.23
N ARG A 231 15.81 -39.96 68.64
CA ARG A 231 15.96 -38.78 67.76
C ARG A 231 17.36 -38.20 67.90
N THR A 232 18.05 -37.93 66.79
CA THR A 232 19.29 -37.14 66.80
C THR A 232 18.99 -35.66 66.52
N ILE A 233 19.56 -34.76 67.31
CA ILE A 233 19.64 -33.32 67.07
C ILE A 233 21.10 -32.99 66.79
N ALA A 234 21.41 -32.63 65.54
CA ALA A 234 22.77 -32.43 65.04
C ALA A 234 23.44 -31.10 65.45
N GLY A 235 22.80 -30.31 66.32
CA GLY A 235 23.26 -29.01 66.78
C GLY A 235 22.90 -28.79 68.24
N ASP A 236 23.00 -27.54 68.70
CA ASP A 236 22.74 -27.20 70.10
C ASP A 236 21.23 -27.27 70.43
N VAL A 237 20.92 -27.53 71.71
CA VAL A 237 19.56 -27.55 72.29
C VAL A 237 19.45 -26.47 73.36
N VAL A 238 18.33 -25.72 73.37
CA VAL A 238 18.04 -24.72 74.40
C VAL A 238 16.68 -25.01 75.03
N ILE A 239 16.68 -25.41 76.29
CA ILE A 239 15.49 -25.50 77.13
C ILE A 239 15.32 -24.12 77.79
N SER A 240 14.19 -23.46 77.54
CA SER A 240 13.99 -22.04 77.88
C SER A 240 12.64 -21.73 78.55
N ALA A 241 11.90 -22.76 78.95
CA ALA A 241 10.71 -22.66 79.78
C ALA A 241 10.64 -23.84 80.77
N ALA A 242 9.89 -23.66 81.84
CA ALA A 242 9.58 -24.73 82.80
C ALA A 242 8.56 -25.74 82.24
N GLY A 243 8.55 -26.94 82.81
CA GLY A 243 7.72 -28.07 82.39
C GLY A 243 8.20 -28.75 81.10
N VAL A 244 9.46 -28.56 80.71
CA VAL A 244 10.04 -29.19 79.51
C VAL A 244 10.65 -30.54 79.87
N THR A 245 10.14 -31.62 79.28
CA THR A 245 10.78 -32.94 79.28
C THR A 245 11.37 -33.18 77.90
N LEU A 246 12.71 -33.24 77.79
CA LEU A 246 13.36 -33.73 76.57
C LEU A 246 13.62 -35.23 76.75
N ARG A 247 13.07 -36.06 75.86
CA ARG A 247 13.21 -37.52 75.93
C ARG A 247 13.79 -38.19 74.70
N ASN A 248 14.36 -39.39 74.89
CA ASN A 248 14.81 -40.31 73.82
C ASN A 248 15.64 -39.60 72.73
N THR A 249 16.57 -38.73 73.13
CA THR A 249 17.23 -37.79 72.21
C THR A 249 18.75 -37.79 72.38
N VAL A 250 19.47 -37.91 71.26
CA VAL A 250 20.92 -37.67 71.18
C VAL A 250 21.14 -36.24 70.71
N VAL A 251 21.81 -35.43 71.52
CA VAL A 251 22.25 -34.08 71.20
C VAL A 251 23.74 -34.14 70.83
N GLU A 252 24.05 -33.87 69.55
CA GLU A 252 25.43 -33.83 69.05
C GLU A 252 26.16 -32.54 69.48
N GLY A 253 25.41 -31.45 69.70
CA GLY A 253 25.93 -30.18 70.20
C GLY A 253 25.84 -30.05 71.73
N ASN A 254 25.82 -28.81 72.20
CA ASN A 254 25.62 -28.46 73.60
C ASN A 254 24.13 -28.47 73.97
N LEU A 255 23.83 -28.64 75.26
CA LEU A 255 22.50 -28.40 75.82
C LEU A 255 22.56 -27.18 76.75
N THR A 256 21.50 -26.38 76.82
CA THR A 256 21.42 -25.25 77.75
C THR A 256 20.04 -25.16 78.40
N PHE A 257 19.99 -25.25 79.73
CA PHE A 257 18.84 -24.82 80.53
C PHE A 257 18.97 -23.31 80.75
N ALA A 258 18.39 -22.52 79.85
CA ALA A 258 18.49 -21.07 79.85
C ALA A 258 17.70 -20.44 81.00
N ALA A 259 18.04 -19.19 81.34
CA ALA A 259 17.39 -18.42 82.41
C ALA A 259 15.86 -18.29 82.27
N GLY A 260 15.29 -18.50 81.08
CA GLY A 260 13.84 -18.54 80.85
C GLY A 260 13.09 -19.69 81.54
N VAL A 261 13.80 -20.75 81.95
CA VAL A 261 13.26 -21.79 82.86
C VAL A 261 12.94 -21.21 84.25
N GLY A 262 13.62 -20.12 84.64
CA GLY A 262 13.39 -19.42 85.90
C GLY A 262 13.68 -20.29 87.11
N GLU A 263 12.67 -20.43 87.98
CA GLU A 263 12.69 -21.30 89.16
C GLU A 263 11.89 -22.61 88.98
N GLY A 264 11.37 -22.87 87.77
CA GLY A 264 10.55 -24.06 87.48
C GLY A 264 11.36 -25.26 86.95
N ASP A 265 10.65 -26.36 86.70
CA ASP A 265 11.25 -27.69 86.54
C ASP A 265 11.52 -28.08 85.08
N ALA A 266 12.48 -28.96 84.82
CA ALA A 266 12.78 -29.51 83.50
C ALA A 266 13.48 -30.88 83.60
N THR A 267 13.19 -31.78 82.66
CA THR A 267 13.62 -33.19 82.70
C THR A 267 14.39 -33.58 81.45
N LEU A 268 15.44 -34.38 81.61
CA LEU A 268 16.05 -35.21 80.57
C LEU A 268 15.70 -36.67 80.86
N ASP A 269 15.17 -37.39 79.87
CA ASP A 269 14.67 -38.77 79.95
C ASP A 269 15.27 -39.60 78.80
N HIS A 270 16.14 -40.58 79.07
CA HIS A 270 16.84 -41.32 78.01
C HIS A 270 17.58 -40.40 76.99
N VAL A 271 18.26 -39.35 77.48
CA VAL A 271 18.98 -38.35 76.66
C VAL A 271 20.48 -38.60 76.69
N THR A 272 21.16 -38.44 75.54
CA THR A 272 22.62 -38.37 75.46
C THR A 272 23.05 -36.98 75.02
N VAL A 273 23.87 -36.28 75.81
CA VAL A 273 24.46 -34.99 75.42
C VAL A 273 25.97 -35.17 75.21
N LYS A 274 26.43 -34.97 73.97
CA LYS A 274 27.85 -35.09 73.60
C LYS A 274 28.66 -33.82 73.87
N GLY A 275 28.03 -32.65 73.81
CA GLY A 275 28.64 -31.38 74.20
C GLY A 275 28.50 -31.10 75.70
N THR A 276 28.65 -29.82 76.06
CA THR A 276 28.46 -29.34 77.43
C THR A 276 26.98 -29.07 77.71
N THR A 277 26.51 -29.42 78.92
CA THR A 277 25.21 -29.03 79.45
C THR A 277 25.37 -27.81 80.35
N LEU A 278 24.94 -26.63 79.88
CA LEU A 278 24.99 -25.38 80.64
C LEU A 278 23.69 -25.15 81.41
N VAL A 279 23.79 -24.90 82.72
CA VAL A 279 22.65 -24.69 83.62
C VAL A 279 22.63 -23.24 84.10
N GLN A 280 21.67 -22.46 83.62
CA GLN A 280 21.45 -21.04 83.99
C GLN A 280 20.04 -20.74 84.52
N GLY A 281 19.11 -21.70 84.39
CA GLY A 281 17.77 -21.68 84.98
C GLY A 281 17.48 -22.97 85.77
N GLY A 282 16.27 -23.08 86.32
CA GLY A 282 15.87 -24.12 87.26
C GLY A 282 15.97 -23.64 88.71
N GLY A 283 14.98 -23.97 89.55
CA GLY A 283 14.92 -23.61 90.97
C GLY A 283 15.30 -24.74 91.94
N ALA A 284 14.82 -24.64 93.18
CA ALA A 284 15.22 -25.53 94.28
C ALA A 284 14.77 -27.01 94.16
N HIS A 285 13.96 -27.36 93.16
CA HIS A 285 13.43 -28.71 92.96
C HIS A 285 13.67 -29.30 91.54
N SER A 286 14.38 -28.59 90.65
CA SER A 286 13.92 -28.50 89.26
C SER A 286 14.49 -29.43 88.19
N ILE A 287 15.80 -29.70 88.14
CA ILE A 287 16.40 -30.33 86.96
C ILE A 287 16.52 -31.82 87.20
N HIS A 288 15.72 -32.61 86.51
CA HIS A 288 15.75 -34.06 86.58
C HIS A 288 16.54 -34.65 85.40
N VAL A 289 17.39 -35.64 85.67
CA VAL A 289 18.25 -36.30 84.69
C VAL A 289 18.09 -37.82 84.88
N GLU A 290 17.16 -38.40 84.12
CA GLU A 290 16.69 -39.78 84.21
C GLU A 290 17.21 -40.59 83.01
N ASP A 291 17.81 -41.76 83.28
CA ASP A 291 18.36 -42.69 82.27
C ASP A 291 19.28 -42.03 81.20
N SER A 292 20.00 -40.98 81.58
CA SER A 292 20.66 -40.05 80.64
C SER A 292 22.19 -39.99 80.80
N VAL A 293 22.89 -39.77 79.68
CA VAL A 293 24.37 -39.74 79.62
C VAL A 293 24.85 -38.34 79.25
N LEU A 294 25.54 -37.66 80.18
CA LEU A 294 26.03 -36.29 80.01
C LEU A 294 27.55 -36.23 80.24
N LEU A 295 28.29 -35.63 79.30
CA LEU A 295 29.75 -35.53 79.40
C LEU A 295 30.21 -34.49 80.43
N THR A 296 29.59 -33.31 80.47
CA THR A 296 29.96 -32.24 81.40
C THR A 296 28.77 -31.33 81.68
N ILE A 297 28.48 -31.08 82.95
CA ILE A 297 27.52 -30.05 83.39
C ILE A 297 28.30 -28.82 83.89
N VAL A 298 27.92 -27.62 83.45
CA VAL A 298 28.43 -26.35 84.00
C VAL A 298 27.27 -25.60 84.64
N VAL A 299 27.38 -25.28 85.93
CA VAL A 299 26.32 -24.60 86.70
C VAL A 299 26.68 -23.12 86.89
N ASP A 300 25.98 -22.26 86.15
CA ASP A 300 26.16 -20.80 86.04
C ASP A 300 24.78 -20.10 86.12
N LYS A 301 24.10 -20.25 87.26
CA LYS A 301 22.79 -19.65 87.54
C LYS A 301 22.98 -18.30 88.22
N SER A 302 22.88 -17.23 87.43
CA SER A 302 23.19 -15.85 87.86
C SER A 302 22.38 -15.32 89.05
N THR A 303 21.20 -15.87 89.33
CA THR A 303 20.39 -15.58 90.53
C THR A 303 19.62 -16.81 91.00
N GLY A 304 19.60 -17.06 92.32
CA GLY A 304 18.88 -18.17 92.95
C GLY A 304 19.76 -19.41 93.17
N THR A 305 19.14 -20.56 93.41
CA THR A 305 19.81 -21.87 93.60
C THR A 305 19.10 -22.93 92.79
N VAL A 306 19.84 -23.81 92.13
CA VAL A 306 19.28 -24.93 91.33
C VAL A 306 19.50 -26.27 92.02
N ARG A 307 18.51 -27.16 91.97
CA ARG A 307 18.66 -28.59 92.27
C ARG A 307 18.73 -29.39 90.97
N ILE A 308 19.73 -30.26 90.87
CA ILE A 308 19.94 -31.20 89.78
C ILE A 308 19.90 -32.61 90.36
N VAL A 309 19.02 -33.46 89.84
CA VAL A 309 18.77 -34.83 90.30
C VAL A 309 19.24 -35.81 89.23
N ALA A 310 20.04 -36.80 89.62
CA ALA A 310 20.42 -37.94 88.78
C ALA A 310 19.63 -39.18 89.20
N GLU A 311 18.91 -39.78 88.25
CA GLU A 311 17.94 -40.85 88.48
C GLU A 311 18.06 -41.99 87.43
N GLY A 312 17.60 -43.19 87.77
CA GLY A 312 17.67 -44.35 86.87
C GLY A 312 19.12 -44.74 86.53
N THR A 313 19.41 -45.03 85.27
CA THR A 313 20.74 -45.43 84.76
C THR A 313 21.67 -44.24 84.45
N THR A 314 21.31 -43.01 84.87
CA THR A 314 22.04 -41.78 84.57
C THR A 314 23.53 -41.84 84.93
N THR A 315 24.35 -41.22 84.07
CA THR A 315 25.79 -41.09 84.23
C THR A 315 26.24 -39.69 83.79
N VAL A 316 26.89 -38.96 84.70
CA VAL A 316 27.41 -37.60 84.49
C VAL A 316 28.91 -37.59 84.78
N ALA A 317 29.72 -37.41 83.74
CA ALA A 317 31.17 -37.62 83.83
C ALA A 317 31.98 -36.47 84.45
N SER A 318 31.40 -35.26 84.57
CA SER A 318 31.95 -34.14 85.35
C SER A 318 30.90 -33.05 85.58
N VAL A 319 30.92 -32.40 86.75
CA VAL A 319 30.09 -31.24 87.10
C VAL A 319 30.98 -30.10 87.58
N VAL A 320 30.98 -28.97 86.86
CA VAL A 320 31.70 -27.75 87.24
C VAL A 320 30.71 -26.73 87.82
N MET A 321 30.75 -26.52 89.14
CA MET A 321 29.95 -25.49 89.80
C MET A 321 30.65 -24.15 89.76
N GLN A 322 29.98 -23.13 89.21
CA GLN A 322 30.36 -21.71 89.27
C GLN A 322 29.38 -20.91 90.14
N THR A 323 28.19 -21.46 90.41
CA THR A 323 27.17 -20.91 91.33
C THR A 323 26.67 -21.99 92.30
N GLY A 324 26.10 -21.58 93.45
CA GLY A 324 25.60 -22.52 94.47
C GLY A 324 24.41 -23.37 93.98
N ALA A 325 24.43 -24.66 94.31
CA ALA A 325 23.51 -25.67 93.80
C ALA A 325 23.37 -26.89 94.73
N THR A 326 22.32 -27.68 94.51
CA THR A 326 22.15 -29.01 95.09
C THR A 326 22.34 -30.07 94.00
N LEU A 327 23.20 -31.06 94.24
CA LEU A 327 23.23 -32.31 93.49
C LEU A 327 22.60 -33.41 94.34
N GLU A 328 21.70 -34.18 93.74
CA GLU A 328 20.96 -35.25 94.42
C GLU A 328 20.89 -36.52 93.56
N GLU A 329 21.09 -37.68 94.16
CA GLU A 329 20.98 -38.98 93.50
C GLU A 329 19.78 -39.73 94.08
N SER A 330 18.78 -39.99 93.23
CA SER A 330 17.48 -40.51 93.62
C SER A 330 17.14 -41.73 92.78
N GLY A 331 16.86 -42.88 93.41
CA GLY A 331 16.59 -44.13 92.70
C GLY A 331 17.70 -44.61 91.75
N LEU A 332 18.94 -44.11 91.92
CA LEU A 332 20.04 -44.29 90.99
C LEU A 332 20.51 -45.75 90.89
N THR A 333 20.78 -46.17 89.66
CA THR A 333 21.38 -47.47 89.29
C THR A 333 22.56 -47.33 88.30
N GLY A 334 22.77 -46.15 87.72
CA GLY A 334 23.96 -45.78 86.94
C GLY A 334 25.12 -45.26 87.80
N GLU A 335 26.09 -44.59 87.17
CA GLU A 335 27.26 -44.03 87.88
C GLU A 335 27.01 -42.65 88.51
N GLY A 336 25.88 -41.99 88.23
CA GLY A 336 25.48 -40.75 88.92
C GLY A 336 26.40 -39.56 88.61
N PHE A 337 26.76 -38.80 89.65
CA PHE A 337 27.68 -37.66 89.56
C PHE A 337 29.09 -38.07 90.00
N THR A 338 29.96 -38.38 89.04
CA THR A 338 31.29 -38.94 89.34
C THR A 338 32.28 -37.88 89.85
N ASP A 339 32.65 -36.92 89.00
CA ASP A 339 33.57 -35.82 89.28
C ASP A 339 32.82 -34.50 89.55
N VAL A 340 33.00 -33.90 90.73
CA VAL A 340 32.35 -32.63 91.12
C VAL A 340 33.39 -31.57 91.46
N LYS A 341 33.53 -30.57 90.59
CA LYS A 341 34.51 -29.48 90.67
C LYS A 341 33.87 -28.18 91.16
N LEU A 342 34.22 -27.75 92.37
CA LEU A 342 33.79 -26.47 92.94
C LEU A 342 34.76 -25.36 92.49
N SER A 343 34.42 -24.70 91.38
CA SER A 343 35.29 -23.73 90.70
C SER A 343 35.64 -22.51 91.56
N GLY A 344 36.85 -21.97 91.40
CA GLY A 344 37.28 -20.69 91.98
C GLY A 344 36.45 -19.47 91.53
N LEU A 345 35.49 -19.63 90.63
CA LEU A 345 34.47 -18.62 90.27
C LEU A 345 33.30 -18.55 91.26
N LEU A 346 33.14 -19.54 92.16
CA LEU A 346 32.05 -19.58 93.14
C LEU A 346 32.06 -18.36 94.09
N PRO A 347 30.92 -17.68 94.28
CA PRO A 347 30.80 -16.59 95.25
C PRO A 347 31.11 -17.03 96.69
N GLN A 348 31.82 -16.20 97.45
CA GLN A 348 32.06 -16.45 98.89
C GLN A 348 30.72 -16.56 99.64
N GLY A 349 30.59 -17.59 100.48
CA GLY A 349 29.35 -17.90 101.19
C GLY A 349 28.30 -18.65 100.36
N ALA A 350 28.59 -19.03 99.11
CA ALA A 350 27.72 -19.94 98.35
C ALA A 350 27.51 -21.26 99.10
N LEU A 351 26.29 -21.79 99.01
CA LEU A 351 25.91 -23.09 99.54
C LEU A 351 25.90 -24.11 98.40
N ILE A 352 26.61 -25.22 98.63
CA ILE A 352 26.59 -26.42 97.82
C ILE A 352 25.99 -27.53 98.69
N THR A 353 25.05 -28.31 98.15
CA THR A 353 24.49 -29.48 98.85
C THR A 353 24.68 -30.72 98.01
N LEU A 354 25.16 -31.80 98.62
CA LEU A 354 25.47 -33.07 97.97
C LEU A 354 24.71 -34.20 98.70
N VAL A 355 23.78 -34.86 98.00
CA VAL A 355 22.93 -35.95 98.54
C VAL A 355 23.06 -37.15 97.61
N GLY A 356 23.95 -38.10 97.92
CA GLY A 356 24.32 -39.15 96.96
C GLY A 356 25.61 -39.87 97.33
N SER A 357 26.21 -40.60 96.39
CA SER A 357 27.47 -41.35 96.52
C SER A 357 28.51 -40.87 95.49
N PHE A 358 29.10 -39.71 95.77
CA PHE A 358 30.00 -39.01 94.85
C PHE A 358 31.42 -39.61 94.86
N ASP A 359 32.06 -39.60 93.69
CA ASP A 359 33.28 -40.37 93.45
C ASP A 359 34.56 -39.53 93.75
N ASP A 360 34.60 -38.29 93.26
CA ASP A 360 35.62 -37.28 93.60
C ASP A 360 34.99 -35.88 93.68
N VAL A 361 35.29 -35.14 94.76
CA VAL A 361 34.86 -33.75 94.96
C VAL A 361 36.10 -32.86 95.10
N ASP A 362 36.43 -32.13 94.04
CA ASP A 362 37.57 -31.22 93.96
C ASP A 362 37.14 -29.78 94.32
N VAL A 363 37.78 -29.17 95.31
CA VAL A 363 37.42 -27.84 95.83
C VAL A 363 38.53 -26.83 95.58
N SER A 364 38.33 -25.97 94.58
CA SER A 364 39.19 -24.82 94.22
C SER A 364 38.60 -23.48 94.65
N SER A 365 37.46 -23.48 95.34
CA SER A 365 36.71 -22.29 95.78
C SER A 365 37.05 -21.87 97.22
N VAL A 366 36.75 -20.61 97.58
CA VAL A 366 37.09 -20.04 98.90
C VAL A 366 35.85 -19.66 99.70
N LYS A 367 35.85 -20.01 100.99
CA LYS A 367 34.80 -19.68 101.97
C LYS A 367 33.38 -20.06 101.52
N VAL A 368 33.21 -21.17 100.84
CA VAL A 368 31.90 -21.76 100.53
C VAL A 368 31.47 -22.74 101.63
N LYS A 369 30.18 -23.11 101.63
CA LYS A 369 29.63 -24.14 102.50
C LYS A 369 29.22 -25.35 101.67
N ILE A 370 29.64 -26.54 102.09
CA ILE A 370 29.29 -27.82 101.50
C ILE A 370 28.48 -28.61 102.52
N ALA A 371 27.21 -28.87 102.27
CA ALA A 371 26.38 -29.73 103.08
C ALA A 371 26.30 -31.13 102.47
N ILE A 372 26.52 -32.16 103.28
CA ILE A 372 26.37 -33.58 102.91
C ILE A 372 25.40 -34.21 103.95
N PRO A 373 24.07 -34.09 103.75
CA PRO A 373 23.09 -34.57 104.73
C PRO A 373 23.07 -36.10 104.90
N SER A 374 23.29 -36.84 103.82
CA SER A 374 23.26 -38.30 103.76
C SER A 374 23.98 -38.82 102.53
N GLY A 375 24.46 -40.07 102.58
CA GLY A 375 25.18 -40.72 101.49
C GLY A 375 26.68 -40.77 101.74
N SER A 376 27.50 -40.71 100.69
CA SER A 376 28.95 -40.77 100.83
C SER A 376 29.72 -39.94 99.79
N VAL A 377 30.97 -39.64 100.12
CA VAL A 377 31.95 -39.15 99.15
C VAL A 377 33.21 -39.99 99.27
N ARG A 378 33.64 -40.61 98.16
CA ARG A 378 34.83 -41.44 98.12
C ARG A 378 36.09 -40.62 98.34
N GLN A 379 36.25 -39.48 97.67
CA GLN A 379 37.39 -38.57 97.91
C GLN A 379 36.96 -37.10 97.88
N ILE A 380 37.44 -36.33 98.87
CA ILE A 380 37.32 -34.87 98.90
C ILE A 380 38.74 -34.29 98.80
N THR A 381 39.01 -33.56 97.72
CA THR A 381 40.24 -32.78 97.51
C THR A 381 39.97 -31.32 97.82
N VAL A 382 40.82 -30.67 98.61
CA VAL A 382 40.73 -29.22 98.86
C VAL A 382 42.07 -28.59 98.49
N ASP A 383 42.07 -27.77 97.45
CA ASP A 383 43.27 -27.17 96.85
C ASP A 383 44.01 -26.19 97.78
N GLU A 384 45.29 -25.96 97.51
CA GLU A 384 46.16 -25.08 98.32
C GLU A 384 45.71 -23.60 98.40
N HIS A 385 44.75 -23.20 97.55
CA HIS A 385 44.17 -21.86 97.50
C HIS A 385 42.74 -21.81 98.09
N ALA A 386 42.17 -22.93 98.52
CA ALA A 386 40.75 -23.09 98.86
C ALA A 386 40.46 -22.96 100.38
N ASP A 387 40.97 -21.88 100.99
CA ASP A 387 40.87 -21.66 102.44
C ASP A 387 39.46 -21.31 102.95
N GLY A 388 39.15 -21.79 104.15
CA GLY A 388 38.01 -21.36 104.96
C GLY A 388 36.68 -22.01 104.58
N ASN A 389 36.71 -23.15 103.88
CA ASN A 389 35.52 -23.90 103.51
C ASN A 389 34.98 -24.73 104.68
N GLY A 390 33.64 -24.84 104.78
CA GLY A 390 32.95 -25.59 105.81
C GLY A 390 32.14 -26.76 105.25
N PHE A 391 32.36 -27.95 105.79
CA PHE A 391 31.63 -29.19 105.49
C PHE A 391 30.69 -29.55 106.66
N ASP A 392 29.41 -29.72 106.37
CA ASP A 392 28.38 -30.17 107.31
C ASP A 392 27.98 -31.61 106.99
N LEU A 393 28.33 -32.56 107.86
CA LEU A 393 28.12 -33.99 107.67
C LEU A 393 26.95 -34.48 108.53
N GLY A 394 25.81 -34.73 107.89
CA GLY A 394 24.63 -35.30 108.56
C GLY A 394 24.91 -36.70 109.11
N SER A 395 24.11 -37.16 110.08
CA SER A 395 24.37 -38.40 110.84
C SER A 395 24.31 -39.70 110.01
N GLN A 396 23.97 -39.61 108.72
CA GLN A 396 23.97 -40.73 107.75
C GLN A 396 24.94 -40.47 106.58
N ALA A 397 25.86 -39.50 106.71
CA ALA A 397 26.89 -39.20 105.73
C ALA A 397 28.22 -39.91 106.05
N ARG A 398 29.00 -40.18 105.00
CA ARG A 398 30.29 -40.89 105.09
C ARG A 398 31.35 -40.31 104.13
N ALA A 399 32.34 -39.62 104.68
CA ALA A 399 33.53 -39.19 103.92
C ALA A 399 34.65 -40.24 104.06
N VAL A 400 35.07 -40.85 102.95
CA VAL A 400 35.99 -42.00 102.98
C VAL A 400 37.46 -41.55 102.99
N ASN A 401 37.85 -40.70 102.04
CA ASN A 401 39.21 -40.16 101.91
C ASN A 401 39.18 -38.61 101.89
N LEU A 402 39.96 -37.96 102.75
CA LEU A 402 40.17 -36.51 102.72
C LEU A 402 41.61 -36.17 102.31
N VAL A 403 41.77 -35.28 101.33
CA VAL A 403 43.05 -34.76 100.81
C VAL A 403 43.03 -33.24 100.94
N LEU A 404 43.73 -32.70 101.94
CA LEU A 404 43.54 -31.33 102.41
C LEU A 404 44.82 -30.49 102.29
N TYR A 405 44.82 -29.51 101.39
CA TYR A 405 45.89 -28.54 101.20
C TYR A 405 45.56 -27.13 101.73
N ALA A 406 44.35 -26.90 102.23
CA ALA A 406 43.91 -25.65 102.86
C ALA A 406 43.08 -25.89 104.14
N ALA A 407 42.82 -24.85 104.92
CA ALA A 407 42.14 -24.97 106.22
C ALA A 407 40.62 -25.14 106.08
N VAL A 408 40.07 -26.20 106.70
CA VAL A 408 38.64 -26.56 106.57
C VAL A 408 37.98 -26.99 107.90
N GLN A 409 36.68 -26.76 108.02
CA GLN A 409 35.87 -27.15 109.17
C GLN A 409 34.93 -28.30 108.81
N PHE A 410 34.94 -29.39 109.59
CA PHE A 410 33.96 -30.48 109.52
C PHE A 410 33.09 -30.48 110.79
N VAL A 411 31.77 -30.34 110.61
CA VAL A 411 30.76 -30.40 111.68
C VAL A 411 29.74 -31.51 111.43
N GLY A 412 28.93 -31.80 112.45
CA GLY A 412 27.86 -32.79 112.37
C GLY A 412 28.25 -34.20 112.84
N GLY A 413 27.23 -35.07 112.88
CA GLY A 413 27.31 -36.44 113.38
C GLY A 413 27.70 -37.50 112.35
N GLY A 414 28.09 -37.09 111.13
CA GLY A 414 28.49 -37.99 110.05
C GLY A 414 29.84 -38.65 110.28
N THR A 415 30.08 -39.74 109.56
CA THR A 415 31.31 -40.53 109.67
C THR A 415 32.42 -40.02 108.76
N ILE A 416 33.64 -39.98 109.28
CA ILE A 416 34.87 -39.75 108.50
C ILE A 416 35.76 -40.97 108.72
N GLU A 417 36.12 -41.67 107.65
CA GLU A 417 36.94 -42.88 107.75
C GLU A 417 38.43 -42.55 107.80
N SER A 418 38.94 -41.81 106.80
CA SER A 418 40.35 -41.44 106.76
C SER A 418 40.64 -40.06 106.18
N VAL A 419 41.45 -39.29 106.88
CA VAL A 419 42.31 -38.28 106.21
C VAL A 419 43.48 -39.04 105.58
N LYS A 420 43.72 -38.86 104.28
CA LYS A 420 44.83 -39.50 103.54
C LYS A 420 46.05 -38.61 103.42
N THR A 421 45.83 -37.31 103.22
CA THR A 421 46.88 -36.31 103.09
C THR A 421 46.40 -35.01 103.71
N MET A 422 47.28 -34.36 104.46
CA MET A 422 47.02 -33.08 105.11
C MET A 422 48.33 -32.30 105.15
N ASN A 423 48.37 -31.13 104.51
CA ASN A 423 49.54 -30.24 104.60
C ASN A 423 49.58 -29.50 105.94
N GLN A 424 50.64 -28.73 106.21
CA GLN A 424 50.82 -28.07 107.50
C GLN A 424 49.72 -27.03 107.81
N ALA A 425 49.27 -26.25 106.82
CA ALA A 425 48.21 -25.25 107.00
C ALA A 425 46.87 -25.91 107.37
N ALA A 426 46.50 -26.98 106.66
CA ALA A 426 45.34 -27.80 106.98
C ALA A 426 45.47 -28.46 108.37
N LYS A 427 46.67 -28.94 108.74
CA LYS A 427 46.94 -29.66 110.01
C LYS A 427 46.81 -28.78 111.25
N ASP A 428 47.21 -27.51 111.16
CA ASP A 428 47.19 -26.59 112.30
C ASP A 428 45.82 -25.92 112.51
N SER A 429 44.95 -25.91 111.48
CA SER A 429 43.71 -25.09 111.46
C SER A 429 42.41 -25.85 111.20
N SER A 430 42.45 -27.12 110.76
CA SER A 430 41.22 -27.87 110.46
C SER A 430 40.57 -28.46 111.71
N THR A 431 39.24 -28.52 111.74
CA THR A 431 38.45 -28.96 112.91
C THR A 431 37.47 -30.06 112.55
N PHE A 432 37.20 -30.96 113.50
CA PHE A 432 36.30 -32.10 113.35
C PHE A 432 35.41 -32.24 114.59
N GLU A 433 34.08 -32.21 114.42
CA GLU A 433 33.13 -32.47 115.51
C GLU A 433 33.02 -33.98 115.81
N THR A 434 32.78 -34.78 114.77
CA THR A 434 32.95 -36.25 114.82
C THR A 434 34.38 -36.60 114.40
N HIS A 435 35.15 -37.21 115.29
CA HIS A 435 36.55 -37.56 115.01
C HIS A 435 36.69 -38.57 113.86
N PRO A 436 37.64 -38.37 112.92
CA PRO A 436 37.98 -39.38 111.92
C PRO A 436 38.43 -40.70 112.55
N SER A 437 38.01 -41.81 111.96
CA SER A 437 38.37 -43.17 112.42
C SER A 437 39.87 -43.44 112.27
N GLN A 438 40.50 -42.82 111.27
CA GLN A 438 41.93 -42.73 111.05
C GLN A 438 42.28 -41.33 110.52
N MET A 439 43.50 -40.86 110.78
CA MET A 439 44.07 -39.67 110.14
C MET A 439 45.46 -40.02 109.62
N GLN A 440 45.89 -39.36 108.54
CA GLN A 440 47.22 -39.49 107.96
C GLN A 440 47.71 -38.10 107.53
N ASP A 441 48.88 -37.69 108.01
CA ASP A 441 49.53 -36.46 107.58
C ASP A 441 50.40 -36.68 106.32
N ALA A 442 50.85 -35.59 105.69
CA ALA A 442 51.66 -35.63 104.46
C ALA A 442 53.02 -36.36 104.57
N VAL A 443 53.32 -37.01 105.71
CA VAL A 443 54.46 -37.91 105.91
C VAL A 443 54.07 -39.32 106.42
N GLY A 444 52.85 -39.56 106.93
CA GLY A 444 52.21 -40.89 106.91
C GLY A 444 51.62 -41.51 108.19
N SER A 445 51.34 -40.79 109.29
CA SER A 445 51.09 -41.38 110.66
C SER A 445 49.61 -41.41 111.18
N VAL A 446 49.19 -42.34 112.10
CA VAL A 446 47.75 -42.74 112.42
C VAL A 446 47.39 -42.96 113.95
N TYR A 447 46.08 -42.90 114.42
CA TYR A 447 45.62 -42.80 115.88
C TYR A 447 44.10 -43.20 116.27
N TYR A 448 43.67 -43.51 117.56
CA TYR A 448 42.31 -44.09 118.03
C TYR A 448 41.79 -44.01 119.58
N PRO A 449 40.53 -44.46 120.02
CA PRO A 449 39.90 -44.46 121.43
C PRO A 449 38.95 -45.66 122.01
N PRO A 450 38.42 -45.70 123.32
CA PRO A 450 37.67 -46.87 124.01
C PRO A 450 36.46 -46.70 125.11
N PRO A 451 35.60 -47.73 125.52
CA PRO A 451 34.44 -47.67 126.54
C PRO A 451 34.05 -48.87 127.57
N PRO A 452 32.98 -48.83 128.49
CA PRO A 452 32.63 -49.80 129.64
C PRO A 452 31.11 -50.30 129.97
N SER A 453 30.78 -51.18 131.00
CA SER A 453 29.37 -51.71 131.41
C SER A 453 29.10 -52.43 132.84
N SER A 454 27.88 -53.02 133.19
CA SER A 454 27.42 -53.61 134.56
C SER A 454 26.15 -54.61 134.68
N GLY A 455 25.71 -55.21 135.86
CA GLY A 455 24.57 -56.23 136.06
C GLY A 455 23.90 -56.56 137.50
N LEU A 456 22.98 -57.59 137.70
CA LEU A 456 22.11 -57.90 138.96
C LEU A 456 21.60 -59.40 139.29
N ASN A 457 20.56 -59.70 140.17
CA ASN A 457 20.24 -61.04 140.88
C ASN A 457 18.73 -61.48 141.28
N GLN A 458 18.43 -62.74 141.79
CA GLN A 458 17.24 -63.67 141.52
C GLN A 458 15.81 -63.69 142.20
N GLN A 459 15.47 -64.29 143.38
CA GLN A 459 14.02 -64.55 143.71
C GLN A 459 13.18 -63.24 143.81
N GLN A 460 13.87 -62.15 144.16
CA GLN A 460 13.31 -60.81 144.08
C GLN A 460 13.16 -60.34 142.61
N ILE A 461 14.06 -60.70 141.69
CA ILE A 461 13.85 -60.58 140.23
C ILE A 461 12.54 -61.27 139.79
N ASP A 462 12.20 -62.45 140.31
CA ASP A 462 10.98 -63.16 139.89
C ASP A 462 9.70 -62.43 140.28
N ALA A 463 9.65 -61.91 141.51
CA ALA A 463 8.55 -61.07 141.98
C ALA A 463 8.52 -59.72 141.25
N LEU A 464 9.66 -59.03 141.11
CA LEU A 464 9.75 -57.79 140.35
C LEU A 464 9.40 -57.98 138.87
N ALA A 465 9.64 -59.15 138.28
CA ALA A 465 9.27 -59.43 136.89
C ALA A 465 7.75 -59.49 136.73
N ALA A 466 7.05 -60.26 137.57
CA ALA A 466 5.59 -60.34 137.55
C ALA A 466 4.91 -59.01 137.91
N GLU A 467 5.49 -58.25 138.85
CA GLU A 467 5.01 -56.91 139.24
C GLU A 467 5.23 -55.87 138.13
N ARG A 468 6.41 -55.83 137.50
CA ARG A 468 6.69 -54.93 136.36
C ARG A 468 5.81 -55.21 135.15
N VAL A 469 5.55 -56.49 134.84
CA VAL A 469 4.60 -56.88 133.79
C VAL A 469 3.16 -56.49 134.17
N SER A 470 2.76 -56.68 135.43
CA SER A 470 1.45 -56.24 135.90
C SER A 470 1.28 -54.72 135.80
N ALA A 471 2.32 -53.94 136.11
CA ALA A 471 2.32 -52.48 135.95
C ALA A 471 2.23 -52.04 134.48
N LEU A 472 2.93 -52.73 133.56
CA LEU A 472 2.83 -52.48 132.12
C LEU A 472 1.40 -52.73 131.59
N ILE A 473 0.76 -53.83 132.02
CA ILE A 473 -0.64 -54.14 131.64
C ILE A 473 -1.63 -53.16 132.29
N ALA A 474 -1.40 -52.77 133.55
CA ALA A 474 -2.22 -51.79 134.24
C ALA A 474 -2.21 -50.43 133.54
N ALA A 475 -1.07 -50.00 132.99
CA ALA A 475 -0.89 -48.74 132.27
C ALA A 475 -1.57 -48.68 130.89
N LEU A 476 -2.02 -49.80 130.31
CA LEU A 476 -2.77 -49.80 129.04
C LEU A 476 -4.13 -49.09 129.20
N PRO A 477 -4.62 -48.35 128.19
CA PRO A 477 -6.01 -47.90 128.13
C PRO A 477 -7.04 -49.04 128.19
N VAL A 478 -8.32 -48.70 128.35
CA VAL A 478 -9.41 -49.68 128.13
C VAL A 478 -9.57 -49.97 126.65
N ALA A 479 -10.00 -51.20 126.31
CA ALA A 479 -9.89 -51.72 124.95
C ALA A 479 -10.68 -50.95 123.86
N VAL A 480 -11.65 -50.10 124.21
CA VAL A 480 -12.36 -49.25 123.24
C VAL A 480 -11.52 -48.04 122.80
N ASP A 481 -10.74 -47.46 123.73
CA ASP A 481 -9.96 -46.22 123.56
C ASP A 481 -8.59 -46.44 122.91
N LEU A 482 -8.20 -47.71 122.67
CA LEU A 482 -6.92 -48.03 122.03
C LEU A 482 -6.90 -47.56 120.58
N THR A 483 -5.82 -46.89 120.22
CA THR A 483 -5.49 -46.49 118.84
C THR A 483 -4.18 -47.18 118.42
N LEU A 484 -4.02 -47.45 117.13
CA LEU A 484 -2.82 -48.13 116.65
C LEU A 484 -1.55 -47.29 116.93
N ALA A 485 -1.55 -46.03 116.47
CA ALA A 485 -0.40 -45.14 116.54
C ALA A 485 0.13 -44.87 117.96
N ALA A 486 -0.74 -44.83 118.98
CA ALA A 486 -0.33 -44.55 120.36
C ALA A 486 -0.13 -45.81 121.23
N ASN A 487 -0.69 -46.97 120.84
CA ASN A 487 -0.81 -48.11 121.75
C ASN A 487 -0.31 -49.45 121.20
N GLU A 488 -0.05 -49.61 119.90
CA GLU A 488 0.42 -50.88 119.31
C GLU A 488 1.70 -51.38 119.98
N ALA A 489 2.74 -50.56 120.04
CA ALA A 489 4.02 -50.92 120.67
C ALA A 489 3.87 -51.19 122.18
N GLY A 490 2.97 -50.50 122.87
CA GLY A 490 2.70 -50.71 124.31
C GLY A 490 1.97 -52.02 124.60
N VAL A 491 0.94 -52.34 123.81
CA VAL A 491 0.20 -53.61 123.91
C VAL A 491 1.10 -54.79 123.47
N GLY A 492 1.92 -54.60 122.43
CA GLY A 492 2.94 -55.56 122.01
C GLY A 492 3.96 -55.83 123.11
N ALA A 493 4.59 -54.79 123.67
CA ALA A 493 5.55 -54.94 124.76
C ALA A 493 4.92 -55.58 126.02
N ALA A 494 3.68 -55.24 126.37
CA ALA A 494 2.97 -55.88 127.48
C ALA A 494 2.66 -57.36 127.22
N LYS A 495 2.25 -57.70 125.99
CA LYS A 495 2.02 -59.08 125.53
C LYS A 495 3.30 -59.91 125.57
N ASP A 496 4.39 -59.38 125.02
CA ASP A 496 5.64 -60.13 124.86
C ASP A 496 6.40 -60.22 126.20
N ALA A 497 6.34 -59.19 127.05
CA ALA A 497 6.86 -59.27 128.42
C ALA A 497 6.05 -60.25 129.28
N PHE A 498 4.73 -60.36 129.10
CA PHE A 498 3.91 -61.41 129.73
C PHE A 498 4.24 -62.81 129.17
N ALA A 499 4.46 -62.95 127.88
CA ALA A 499 4.86 -64.22 127.26
C ALA A 499 6.28 -64.67 127.67
N ALA A 500 7.18 -63.73 127.96
CA ALA A 500 8.54 -63.99 128.44
C ALA A 500 8.64 -64.38 129.93
N LEU A 501 7.56 -64.17 130.71
CA LEU A 501 7.47 -64.72 132.06
C LEU A 501 7.34 -66.25 132.00
N THR A 502 8.01 -66.95 132.93
CA THR A 502 7.78 -68.38 133.17
C THR A 502 6.35 -68.62 133.65
N THR A 503 5.82 -69.84 133.45
CA THR A 503 4.46 -70.21 133.86
C THR A 503 4.18 -69.94 135.34
N ALA A 504 5.19 -70.05 136.21
CA ALA A 504 5.09 -69.73 137.63
C ALA A 504 4.95 -68.22 137.89
N GLN A 505 5.66 -67.37 137.15
CA GLN A 505 5.53 -65.91 137.23
C GLN A 505 4.23 -65.41 136.56
N GLN A 506 3.81 -66.01 135.44
CA GLN A 506 2.53 -65.71 134.77
C GLN A 506 1.32 -65.94 135.69
N ALA A 507 1.36 -67.02 136.48
CA ALA A 507 0.32 -67.34 137.46
C ALA A 507 0.19 -66.34 138.61
N LEU A 508 1.16 -65.43 138.79
CA LEU A 508 1.11 -64.34 139.79
C LEU A 508 0.47 -63.05 139.23
N VAL A 509 0.28 -62.94 137.91
CA VAL A 509 -0.42 -61.81 137.27
C VAL A 509 -1.93 -62.03 137.36
N THR A 510 -2.68 -61.02 137.82
CA THR A 510 -4.11 -61.15 138.11
C THR A 510 -4.96 -61.49 136.87
N ALA A 511 -6.03 -62.26 137.07
CA ALA A 511 -6.97 -62.63 135.99
C ALA A 511 -7.63 -61.41 135.31
N GLU A 512 -7.81 -60.31 136.06
CA GLU A 512 -8.25 -59.01 135.54
C GLU A 512 -7.23 -58.44 134.54
N HIS A 513 -5.94 -58.38 134.90
CA HIS A 513 -4.89 -57.94 133.99
C HIS A 513 -4.75 -58.87 132.77
N GLN A 514 -4.85 -60.20 132.94
CA GLN A 514 -4.83 -61.14 131.82
C GLN A 514 -6.01 -60.90 130.84
N THR A 515 -7.20 -60.57 131.36
CA THR A 515 -8.38 -60.25 130.53
C THR A 515 -8.28 -58.87 129.88
N LYS A 516 -7.72 -57.88 130.58
CA LYS A 516 -7.43 -56.54 130.02
C LYS A 516 -6.43 -56.65 128.87
N LEU A 517 -5.37 -57.45 129.03
CA LEU A 517 -4.37 -57.71 128.01
C LEU A 517 -4.96 -58.45 126.79
N SER A 518 -5.76 -59.49 127.00
CA SER A 518 -6.36 -60.24 125.87
C SER A 518 -7.37 -59.38 125.09
N GLY A 519 -8.18 -58.56 125.77
CA GLY A 519 -9.06 -57.57 125.13
C GLY A 519 -8.30 -56.50 124.36
N ALA A 520 -7.17 -56.00 124.91
CA ALA A 520 -6.31 -55.04 124.23
C ALA A 520 -5.65 -55.63 122.97
N VAL A 521 -5.12 -56.86 123.05
CA VAL A 521 -4.55 -57.59 121.91
C VAL A 521 -5.61 -57.84 120.83
N ALA A 522 -6.84 -58.21 121.21
CA ALA A 522 -7.94 -58.41 120.27
C ALA A 522 -8.34 -57.10 119.55
N ARG A 523 -8.36 -55.95 120.24
CA ARG A 523 -8.61 -54.65 119.62
C ARG A 523 -7.50 -54.25 118.64
N ILE A 524 -6.23 -54.38 119.04
CA ILE A 524 -5.09 -54.05 118.16
C ILE A 524 -5.07 -54.96 116.93
N ALA A 525 -5.42 -56.23 117.07
CA ALA A 525 -5.59 -57.14 115.93
C ALA A 525 -6.70 -56.71 114.97
N ALA A 526 -7.85 -56.22 115.48
CA ALA A 526 -8.92 -55.68 114.65
C ALA A 526 -8.50 -54.39 113.93
N LEU A 527 -7.88 -53.44 114.64
CA LEU A 527 -7.38 -52.19 114.05
C LEU A 527 -6.30 -52.43 112.98
N ASN A 528 -5.46 -53.45 113.15
CA ASN A 528 -4.50 -53.87 112.12
C ASN A 528 -5.16 -54.56 110.93
N ALA A 529 -6.28 -55.27 111.11
CA ALA A 529 -7.06 -55.80 109.99
C ALA A 529 -7.74 -54.68 109.19
N ASP A 530 -8.29 -53.66 109.87
CA ASP A 530 -8.87 -52.48 109.23
C ASP A 530 -7.80 -51.67 108.46
N LYS A 531 -6.62 -51.48 109.06
CA LYS A 531 -5.45 -50.88 108.40
C LYS A 531 -5.01 -51.70 107.18
N ALA A 532 -4.87 -53.02 107.29
CA ALA A 532 -4.44 -53.86 106.17
C ALA A 532 -5.45 -53.83 105.01
N ALA A 533 -6.75 -53.71 105.29
CA ALA A 533 -7.78 -53.52 104.27
C ALA A 533 -7.63 -52.16 103.56
N ALA A 534 -7.35 -51.08 104.30
CA ALA A 534 -7.07 -49.76 103.74
C ALA A 534 -5.76 -49.75 102.91
N GLU A 535 -4.68 -50.35 103.41
CA GLU A 535 -3.37 -50.43 102.73
C GLU A 535 -3.45 -51.15 101.37
N LEU A 536 -4.28 -52.20 101.24
CA LEU A 536 -4.53 -52.87 99.96
C LEU A 536 -5.24 -51.97 98.93
N VAL A 537 -6.06 -51.02 99.38
CA VAL A 537 -6.73 -50.04 98.51
C VAL A 537 -5.79 -48.86 98.21
N ILE A 538 -5.02 -48.38 99.19
CA ILE A 538 -3.96 -47.37 99.00
C ILE A 538 -2.95 -47.88 97.96
N ALA A 539 -2.53 -49.14 98.01
CA ALA A 539 -1.64 -49.72 97.00
C ALA A 539 -2.24 -49.68 95.56
N LYS A 540 -3.56 -49.90 95.43
CA LYS A 540 -4.26 -49.77 94.13
C LYS A 540 -4.35 -48.32 93.66
N ILE A 541 -4.64 -47.38 94.56
CA ILE A 541 -4.70 -45.93 94.26
C ILE A 541 -3.30 -45.40 93.91
N ALA A 542 -2.26 -45.83 94.62
CA ALA A 542 -0.87 -45.49 94.36
C ALA A 542 -0.42 -45.96 92.97
N ALA A 543 -0.79 -47.18 92.58
CA ALA A 543 -0.50 -47.77 91.26
C ALA A 543 -1.24 -47.13 90.08
N LEU A 544 -2.27 -46.31 90.30
CA LEU A 544 -2.85 -45.48 89.22
C LEU A 544 -1.82 -44.42 88.77
N PRO A 545 -1.72 -44.10 87.47
CA PRO A 545 -0.98 -42.94 87.01
C PRO A 545 -1.38 -41.63 87.70
N ALA A 546 -0.52 -40.61 87.60
CA ALA A 546 -0.91 -39.24 87.96
C ALA A 546 -2.10 -38.79 87.08
N THR A 547 -3.06 -38.05 87.64
CA THR A 547 -4.34 -37.74 86.95
C THR A 547 -4.16 -37.09 85.57
N ALA A 548 -3.12 -36.25 85.39
CA ALA A 548 -2.80 -35.64 84.10
C ALA A 548 -2.38 -36.66 83.01
N ASN A 549 -1.82 -37.81 83.43
CA ASN A 549 -1.23 -38.84 82.57
C ASN A 549 -2.16 -40.05 82.37
N LEU A 550 -3.37 -40.05 82.95
CA LEU A 550 -4.34 -41.13 82.75
C LEU A 550 -4.82 -41.18 81.30
N GLU A 551 -4.92 -42.38 80.77
CA GLU A 551 -5.44 -42.66 79.44
C GLU A 551 -6.66 -43.60 79.50
N LEU A 552 -7.30 -43.81 78.34
CA LEU A 552 -8.49 -44.67 78.26
C LEU A 552 -8.21 -46.17 78.45
N TRP A 553 -6.94 -46.60 78.46
CA TRP A 553 -6.59 -47.97 78.81
C TRP A 553 -6.46 -48.18 80.33
N ASP A 554 -6.33 -47.11 81.13
CA ASP A 554 -6.37 -47.16 82.60
C ASP A 554 -7.77 -47.39 83.16
N GLU A 555 -8.83 -47.22 82.35
CA GLU A 555 -10.23 -47.35 82.79
C GLU A 555 -10.50 -48.63 83.65
N PRO A 556 -10.00 -49.83 83.30
CA PRO A 556 -10.18 -51.02 84.14
C PRO A 556 -9.51 -50.89 85.51
N ALA A 557 -8.32 -50.32 85.59
CA ALA A 557 -7.57 -50.16 86.84
C ALA A 557 -8.20 -49.08 87.75
N VAL A 558 -8.61 -47.95 87.18
CA VAL A 558 -9.36 -46.90 87.88
C VAL A 558 -10.69 -47.44 88.41
N ASN A 559 -11.42 -48.21 87.60
CA ASN A 559 -12.67 -48.86 88.03
C ASN A 559 -12.44 -49.91 89.11
N GLU A 560 -11.35 -50.70 89.04
CA GLU A 560 -11.01 -51.69 90.08
C GLU A 560 -10.65 -51.02 91.41
N ALA A 561 -9.82 -49.95 91.38
CA ALA A 561 -9.48 -49.17 92.57
C ALA A 561 -10.73 -48.51 93.20
N ASN A 562 -11.62 -47.96 92.37
CA ASN A 562 -12.88 -47.35 92.83
C ASN A 562 -13.84 -48.39 93.43
N ALA A 563 -13.98 -49.56 92.80
CA ALA A 563 -14.79 -50.67 93.33
C ALA A 563 -14.21 -51.21 94.65
N ALA A 564 -12.88 -51.30 94.77
CA ALA A 564 -12.22 -51.71 96.00
C ALA A 564 -12.43 -50.70 97.14
N PHE A 565 -12.25 -49.40 96.88
CA PHE A 565 -12.54 -48.34 97.85
C PHE A 565 -14.01 -48.34 98.30
N ALA A 566 -14.95 -48.48 97.36
CA ALA A 566 -16.39 -48.56 97.64
C ALA A 566 -16.80 -49.84 98.40
N SER A 567 -15.94 -50.86 98.48
CA SER A 567 -16.18 -52.09 99.24
C SER A 567 -15.72 -52.03 100.70
N LEU A 568 -14.93 -51.02 101.08
CA LEU A 568 -14.49 -50.79 102.45
C LEU A 568 -15.63 -50.28 103.34
N THR A 569 -15.53 -50.54 104.64
CA THR A 569 -16.40 -49.89 105.64
C THR A 569 -15.94 -48.45 105.89
N GLN A 570 -16.83 -47.58 106.40
CA GLN A 570 -16.49 -46.17 106.70
C GLN A 570 -15.22 -46.04 107.55
N ALA A 571 -15.10 -46.85 108.62
CA ALA A 571 -13.94 -46.82 109.51
C ALA A 571 -12.61 -47.27 108.85
N GLN A 572 -12.68 -47.92 107.68
CA GLN A 572 -11.51 -48.27 106.86
C GLN A 572 -11.25 -47.23 105.77
N GLN A 573 -12.29 -46.59 105.23
CA GLN A 573 -12.16 -45.43 104.34
C GLN A 573 -11.55 -44.22 105.06
N ASP A 574 -11.92 -44.00 106.33
CA ASP A 574 -11.39 -42.94 107.19
C ASP A 574 -9.88 -43.10 107.50
N LEU A 575 -9.29 -44.28 107.23
CA LEU A 575 -7.84 -44.53 107.33
C LEU A 575 -7.07 -44.17 106.04
N ILE A 576 -7.76 -43.96 104.92
CA ILE A 576 -7.16 -43.57 103.64
C ILE A 576 -7.06 -42.05 103.58
N LEU A 577 -5.87 -41.52 103.27
CA LEU A 577 -5.62 -40.08 103.32
C LEU A 577 -6.56 -39.32 102.36
N PRO A 578 -7.03 -38.11 102.71
CA PRO A 578 -7.85 -37.29 101.81
C PRO A 578 -7.21 -37.02 100.44
N ALA A 579 -5.86 -37.02 100.36
CA ALA A 579 -5.13 -36.90 99.10
C ALA A 579 -5.29 -38.13 98.19
N ASP A 580 -5.30 -39.34 98.75
CA ASP A 580 -5.52 -40.59 97.99
C ASP A 580 -6.98 -40.71 97.55
N GLN A 581 -7.92 -40.33 98.42
CA GLN A 581 -9.35 -40.26 98.07
C GLN A 581 -9.59 -39.24 96.95
N ALA A 582 -8.93 -38.07 96.99
CA ALA A 582 -8.97 -37.09 95.92
C ALA A 582 -8.36 -37.63 94.63
N LYS A 583 -7.15 -38.23 94.66
CA LYS A 583 -6.51 -38.86 93.49
C LYS A 583 -7.46 -39.86 92.79
N LEU A 584 -8.16 -40.69 93.56
CA LEU A 584 -9.12 -41.65 93.05
C LEU A 584 -10.37 -41.00 92.42
N SER A 585 -10.95 -39.99 93.10
CA SER A 585 -12.11 -39.23 92.60
C SER A 585 -11.78 -38.46 91.31
N ASP A 586 -10.60 -37.83 91.28
CA ASP A 586 -10.09 -37.10 90.12
C ASP A 586 -9.77 -38.05 88.97
N ALA A 587 -9.22 -39.25 89.25
CA ALA A 587 -9.00 -40.29 88.25
C ALA A 587 -10.30 -40.78 87.61
N VAL A 588 -11.34 -41.08 88.41
CA VAL A 588 -12.66 -41.47 87.90
C VAL A 588 -13.28 -40.36 87.04
N THR A 589 -13.15 -39.11 87.49
CA THR A 589 -13.62 -37.93 86.74
C THR A 589 -12.87 -37.79 85.41
N ARG A 590 -11.54 -37.95 85.42
CA ARG A 590 -10.69 -37.84 84.24
C ARG A 590 -10.97 -38.91 83.19
N ILE A 591 -11.21 -40.15 83.60
CA ILE A 591 -11.64 -41.23 82.68
C ILE A 591 -12.98 -40.87 82.03
N ALA A 592 -13.93 -40.27 82.77
CA ALA A 592 -15.19 -39.81 82.19
C ALA A 592 -15.00 -38.67 81.16
N GLU A 593 -14.12 -37.70 81.44
CA GLU A 593 -13.74 -36.65 80.47
C GLU A 593 -13.16 -37.24 79.19
N LEU A 594 -12.16 -38.13 79.30
CA LEU A 594 -11.49 -38.74 78.15
C LEU A 594 -12.47 -39.55 77.28
N LYS A 595 -13.48 -40.19 77.90
CA LYS A 595 -14.55 -40.89 77.18
C LYS A 595 -15.47 -39.93 76.43
N ALA A 596 -15.79 -38.77 77.03
CA ALA A 596 -16.57 -37.72 76.39
C ALA A 596 -15.78 -37.08 75.22
N ASP A 597 -14.50 -36.80 75.40
CA ASP A 597 -13.63 -36.24 74.36
C ASP A 597 -13.49 -37.19 73.16
N LYS A 598 -13.30 -38.49 73.40
CA LYS A 598 -13.27 -39.51 72.33
C LYS A 598 -14.61 -39.65 71.60
N ALA A 599 -15.73 -39.53 72.31
CA ALA A 599 -17.06 -39.53 71.69
C ALA A 599 -17.29 -38.29 70.81
N ALA A 600 -16.89 -37.10 71.29
CA ALA A 600 -16.98 -35.85 70.54
C ALA A 600 -16.12 -35.89 69.27
N ALA A 601 -14.88 -36.36 69.37
CA ALA A 601 -13.98 -36.54 68.24
C ALA A 601 -14.56 -37.53 67.21
N ALA A 602 -15.07 -38.69 67.65
CA ALA A 602 -15.62 -39.71 66.77
C ALA A 602 -16.84 -39.24 65.95
N LEU A 603 -17.70 -38.38 66.52
CA LEU A 603 -18.82 -37.78 65.79
C LEU A 603 -18.34 -36.88 64.64
N VAL A 604 -17.30 -36.09 64.85
CA VAL A 604 -16.72 -35.22 63.82
C VAL A 604 -15.94 -36.03 62.78
N THR A 605 -15.17 -37.05 63.19
CA THR A 605 -14.53 -38.00 62.26
C THR A 605 -15.56 -38.68 61.36
N SER A 606 -16.75 -39.03 61.87
CA SER A 606 -17.84 -39.57 61.05
C SER A 606 -18.33 -38.59 59.97
N GLN A 607 -18.43 -37.30 60.29
CA GLN A 607 -18.78 -36.26 59.30
C GLN A 607 -17.68 -36.06 58.26
N ILE A 608 -16.42 -36.00 58.68
CA ILE A 608 -15.25 -35.85 57.79
C ILE A 608 -15.11 -37.05 56.86
N THR A 609 -15.22 -38.27 57.39
CA THR A 609 -15.12 -39.51 56.58
C THR A 609 -16.28 -39.63 55.58
N ALA A 610 -17.48 -39.12 55.91
CA ALA A 610 -18.62 -39.06 54.99
C ALA A 610 -18.49 -38.03 53.84
N LEU A 611 -17.58 -37.05 53.91
CA LEU A 611 -17.35 -36.11 52.80
C LEU A 611 -16.93 -36.86 51.52
N PRO A 612 -17.33 -36.39 50.32
CA PRO A 612 -16.81 -36.91 49.05
C PRO A 612 -15.28 -36.85 48.96
N ALA A 613 -14.69 -37.65 48.06
CA ALA A 613 -13.28 -37.52 47.70
C ALA A 613 -13.03 -36.14 47.07
N THR A 614 -11.87 -35.51 47.36
CA THR A 614 -11.58 -34.11 46.98
C THR A 614 -11.74 -33.83 45.48
N ALA A 615 -11.38 -34.79 44.63
CA ALA A 615 -11.52 -34.68 43.17
C ALA A 615 -12.99 -34.75 42.67
N SER A 616 -13.91 -35.22 43.50
CA SER A 616 -15.34 -35.38 43.19
C SER A 616 -16.23 -34.32 43.84
N LEU A 617 -15.69 -33.44 44.69
CA LEU A 617 -16.44 -32.36 45.33
C LEU A 617 -16.99 -31.37 44.30
N ALA A 618 -18.25 -30.99 44.49
CA ALA A 618 -18.95 -29.97 43.73
C ALA A 618 -19.44 -28.83 44.66
N LEU A 619 -19.87 -27.70 44.07
CA LEU A 619 -20.41 -26.57 44.84
C LEU A 619 -21.67 -26.91 45.65
N THR A 620 -22.39 -27.96 45.28
CA THR A 620 -23.50 -28.51 46.07
C THR A 620 -23.09 -29.03 47.44
N ASP A 621 -21.81 -29.39 47.59
CA ASP A 621 -21.27 -30.03 48.79
C ASP A 621 -20.75 -29.00 49.81
N GLU A 622 -20.83 -27.70 49.48
CA GLU A 622 -20.40 -26.62 50.38
C GLU A 622 -21.07 -26.73 51.77
N THR A 623 -22.35 -27.07 51.82
CA THR A 623 -23.08 -27.20 53.10
C THR A 623 -22.44 -28.27 53.99
N ILE A 624 -22.24 -29.49 53.48
CA ILE A 624 -21.70 -30.61 54.28
C ILE A 624 -20.22 -30.40 54.63
N VAL A 625 -19.44 -29.74 53.76
CA VAL A 625 -18.04 -29.38 54.05
C VAL A 625 -17.97 -28.30 55.12
N ASN A 626 -18.84 -27.28 55.09
CA ASN A 626 -18.92 -26.27 56.14
C ASN A 626 -19.46 -26.83 57.47
N GLU A 627 -20.43 -27.74 57.44
CA GLU A 627 -20.93 -28.42 58.65
C GLU A 627 -19.82 -29.24 59.34
N ALA A 628 -19.09 -30.06 58.60
CA ALA A 628 -17.95 -30.82 59.13
C ALA A 628 -16.82 -29.90 59.64
N LYS A 629 -16.55 -28.79 58.94
CA LYS A 629 -15.57 -27.76 59.35
C LYS A 629 -15.98 -27.06 60.64
N ASP A 630 -17.24 -26.65 60.77
CA ASP A 630 -17.74 -25.97 61.96
C ASP A 630 -17.84 -26.92 63.16
N ALA A 631 -18.19 -28.20 62.92
CA ALA A 631 -18.16 -29.23 63.96
C ALA A 631 -16.73 -29.48 64.45
N PHE A 632 -15.75 -29.60 63.54
CA PHE A 632 -14.33 -29.67 63.90
C PHE A 632 -13.86 -28.40 64.62
N ALA A 633 -14.26 -27.21 64.18
CA ALA A 633 -13.86 -25.95 64.80
C ALA A 633 -14.28 -25.87 66.29
N ARG A 634 -15.48 -26.37 66.63
CA ARG A 634 -16.06 -26.39 67.98
C ARG A 634 -15.34 -27.33 68.97
N LEU A 635 -14.55 -28.30 68.50
CA LEU A 635 -13.83 -29.23 69.38
C LEU A 635 -12.73 -28.53 70.21
N THR A 636 -12.43 -29.06 71.39
CA THR A 636 -11.28 -28.63 72.21
C THR A 636 -9.95 -29.01 71.54
N ALA A 637 -8.83 -28.50 72.06
CA ALA A 637 -7.50 -28.87 71.55
C ALA A 637 -7.21 -30.38 71.72
N ALA A 638 -7.59 -30.96 72.87
CA ALA A 638 -7.46 -32.40 73.12
C ALA A 638 -8.35 -33.23 72.19
N GLN A 639 -9.63 -32.86 72.03
CA GLN A 639 -10.55 -33.52 71.10
C GLN A 639 -10.05 -33.50 69.65
N LYS A 640 -9.39 -32.42 69.21
CA LYS A 640 -8.78 -32.33 67.87
C LYS A 640 -7.60 -33.27 67.69
N GLN A 641 -6.81 -33.52 68.73
CA GLN A 641 -5.70 -34.49 68.68
C GLN A 641 -6.19 -35.95 68.54
N LEU A 642 -7.42 -36.25 68.94
CA LEU A 642 -8.05 -37.58 68.77
C LEU A 642 -8.58 -37.83 67.35
N ILE A 643 -8.55 -36.84 66.46
CA ILE A 643 -8.93 -36.98 65.04
C ILE A 643 -7.66 -37.21 64.22
N SER A 644 -7.65 -38.22 63.35
CA SER A 644 -6.46 -38.60 62.60
C SER A 644 -5.94 -37.45 61.71
N SER A 645 -4.62 -37.38 61.52
CA SER A 645 -4.02 -36.39 60.61
C SER A 645 -4.55 -36.54 59.18
N VAL A 646 -4.89 -37.76 58.76
CA VAL A 646 -5.51 -38.04 57.45
C VAL A 646 -6.89 -37.40 57.33
N ASP A 647 -7.73 -37.49 58.37
CA ASP A 647 -9.05 -36.86 58.39
C ASP A 647 -8.93 -35.33 58.47
N GLN A 648 -8.01 -34.81 59.28
CA GLN A 648 -7.74 -33.37 59.34
C GLN A 648 -7.28 -32.81 57.98
N THR A 649 -6.40 -33.53 57.28
CA THR A 649 -5.99 -33.19 55.90
C THR A 649 -7.18 -33.28 54.94
N LYS A 650 -7.97 -34.36 54.97
CA LYS A 650 -9.16 -34.52 54.11
C LYS A 650 -10.14 -33.35 54.27
N LEU A 651 -10.39 -32.91 55.51
CA LEU A 651 -11.24 -31.75 55.79
C LEU A 651 -10.62 -30.45 55.27
N GLY A 652 -9.31 -30.24 55.47
CA GLY A 652 -8.58 -29.08 54.95
C GLY A 652 -8.63 -28.99 53.43
N ASP A 653 -8.34 -30.11 52.75
CA ASP A 653 -8.40 -30.25 51.29
C ASP A 653 -9.82 -30.01 50.76
N ALA A 654 -10.85 -30.53 51.44
CA ALA A 654 -12.23 -30.32 51.05
C ALA A 654 -12.65 -28.84 51.17
N VAL A 655 -12.29 -28.17 52.26
CA VAL A 655 -12.54 -26.73 52.46
C VAL A 655 -11.79 -25.89 51.42
N ALA A 656 -10.53 -26.23 51.13
CA ALA A 656 -9.74 -25.56 50.09
C ALA A 656 -10.35 -25.75 48.70
N ARG A 657 -10.81 -26.97 48.37
CA ARG A 657 -11.43 -27.28 47.08
C ARG A 657 -12.77 -26.58 46.88
N ILE A 658 -13.61 -26.49 47.92
CA ILE A 658 -14.85 -25.69 47.85
C ILE A 658 -14.53 -24.20 47.64
N ALA A 659 -13.51 -23.66 48.31
CA ALA A 659 -13.09 -22.27 48.12
C ALA A 659 -12.57 -22.01 46.68
N GLU A 660 -11.78 -22.93 46.13
CA GLU A 660 -11.31 -22.90 44.73
C GLU A 660 -12.49 -22.91 43.73
N LEU A 661 -13.41 -23.86 43.88
CA LEU A 661 -14.61 -23.97 43.04
C LEU A 661 -15.49 -22.71 43.10
N LYS A 662 -15.58 -22.06 44.27
CA LYS A 662 -16.30 -20.79 44.43
C LYS A 662 -15.58 -19.63 43.75
N ALA A 663 -14.26 -19.58 43.82
CA ALA A 663 -13.47 -18.57 43.13
C ALA A 663 -13.58 -18.73 41.60
N ASP A 664 -13.48 -19.96 41.09
CA ASP A 664 -13.65 -20.29 39.67
C ASP A 664 -15.04 -19.89 39.17
N ARG A 665 -16.09 -20.23 39.93
CA ARG A 665 -17.47 -19.87 39.60
C ARG A 665 -17.69 -18.36 39.61
N ALA A 666 -17.18 -17.65 40.62
CA ALA A 666 -17.28 -16.20 40.71
C ALA A 666 -16.53 -15.49 39.56
N ALA A 667 -15.38 -16.02 39.13
CA ALA A 667 -14.65 -15.51 37.97
C ALA A 667 -15.45 -15.68 36.67
N ALA A 668 -16.06 -16.85 36.46
CA ALA A 668 -16.94 -17.11 35.32
C ALA A 668 -18.19 -16.22 35.34
N ASP A 669 -18.86 -16.08 36.49
CA ASP A 669 -20.05 -15.24 36.64
C ASP A 669 -19.74 -13.74 36.45
N ALA A 670 -18.57 -13.26 36.85
CA ALA A 670 -18.12 -11.90 36.58
C ALA A 670 -17.80 -11.62 35.08
N VAL A 671 -17.61 -12.67 34.28
CA VAL A 671 -17.51 -12.59 32.82
C VAL A 671 -18.89 -12.71 32.16
N ILE A 672 -19.74 -13.63 32.63
CA ILE A 672 -21.15 -13.72 32.21
C ILE A 672 -21.87 -12.38 32.43
N ALA A 673 -21.65 -11.71 33.56
CA ALA A 673 -22.23 -10.40 33.85
C ALA A 673 -21.81 -9.32 32.82
N ARG A 674 -20.54 -9.32 32.39
CA ARG A 674 -20.08 -8.41 31.32
C ARG A 674 -20.76 -8.73 29.99
N ILE A 675 -20.72 -10.00 29.55
CA ILE A 675 -21.31 -10.43 28.27
C ILE A 675 -22.82 -10.15 28.24
N THR A 676 -23.53 -10.43 29.34
CA THR A 676 -24.98 -10.22 29.43
C THR A 676 -25.38 -8.75 29.47
N SER A 677 -24.50 -7.86 29.97
CA SER A 677 -24.70 -6.41 29.94
C SER A 677 -24.50 -5.77 28.57
N LEU A 678 -23.87 -6.45 27.60
CA LEU A 678 -23.75 -5.97 26.22
C LEU A 678 -25.15 -5.89 25.57
N PRO A 679 -25.44 -4.87 24.75
CA PRO A 679 -26.66 -4.83 23.94
C PRO A 679 -26.88 -6.10 23.11
N ALA A 680 -28.12 -6.28 22.63
CA ALA A 680 -28.40 -7.27 21.60
C ALA A 680 -27.52 -7.02 20.36
N ILE A 681 -27.05 -8.08 19.69
CA ILE A 681 -26.02 -7.98 18.64
C ILE A 681 -26.40 -7.01 17.51
N GLY A 682 -27.67 -6.99 17.09
CA GLY A 682 -28.18 -6.04 16.08
C GLY A 682 -28.19 -4.57 16.53
N SER A 683 -28.14 -4.30 17.84
CA SER A 683 -28.11 -2.97 18.45
C SER A 683 -26.71 -2.51 18.86
N LEU A 684 -25.67 -3.33 18.64
CA LEU A 684 -24.28 -2.91 18.87
C LEU A 684 -23.88 -1.82 17.87
N THR A 685 -23.14 -0.84 18.38
CA THR A 685 -22.56 0.29 17.65
C THR A 685 -21.11 0.48 18.13
N LEU A 686 -20.30 1.27 17.41
CA LEU A 686 -18.90 1.51 17.78
C LEU A 686 -18.68 2.09 19.19
N GLN A 687 -19.67 2.79 19.75
CA GLN A 687 -19.62 3.25 21.15
C GLN A 687 -19.50 2.10 22.17
N HIS A 688 -19.85 0.88 21.78
CA HIS A 688 -19.78 -0.33 22.60
C HIS A 688 -18.48 -1.12 22.43
N GLU A 689 -17.57 -0.68 21.54
CA GLU A 689 -16.30 -1.38 21.26
C GLU A 689 -15.50 -1.66 22.53
N THR A 690 -15.33 -0.66 23.40
CA THR A 690 -14.60 -0.81 24.67
C THR A 690 -15.22 -1.91 25.54
N ALA A 691 -16.55 -1.92 25.70
CA ALA A 691 -17.24 -2.92 26.51
C ALA A 691 -17.14 -4.34 25.92
N VAL A 692 -17.21 -4.47 24.60
CA VAL A 692 -17.04 -5.76 23.90
C VAL A 692 -15.59 -6.26 24.01
N ASN A 693 -14.61 -5.37 23.86
CA ASN A 693 -13.19 -5.68 24.07
C ASN A 693 -12.89 -6.06 25.53
N GLU A 694 -13.45 -5.36 26.51
CA GLU A 694 -13.32 -5.71 27.94
C GLU A 694 -13.96 -7.07 28.26
N ALA A 695 -15.13 -7.38 27.70
CA ALA A 695 -15.77 -8.68 27.87
C ALA A 695 -14.93 -9.81 27.24
N ARG A 696 -14.35 -9.58 26.06
CA ARG A 696 -13.41 -10.50 25.40
C ARG A 696 -12.16 -10.74 26.25
N ASP A 697 -11.53 -9.67 26.71
CA ASP A 697 -10.26 -9.74 27.43
C ASP A 697 -10.45 -10.29 28.86
N ALA A 698 -11.62 -10.11 29.46
CA ALA A 698 -11.98 -10.77 30.70
C ALA A 698 -12.18 -12.29 30.50
N PHE A 699 -12.87 -12.73 29.43
CA PHE A 699 -13.01 -14.15 29.09
C PHE A 699 -11.66 -14.81 28.74
N ALA A 700 -10.79 -14.11 28.01
CA ALA A 700 -9.46 -14.60 27.63
C ALA A 700 -8.48 -14.73 28.81
N ARG A 701 -8.77 -14.11 29.97
CA ARG A 701 -7.98 -14.23 31.21
C ARG A 701 -8.44 -15.38 32.12
N LEU A 702 -9.60 -15.97 31.85
CA LEU A 702 -10.08 -17.14 32.59
C LEU A 702 -9.23 -18.38 32.29
N THR A 703 -9.08 -19.28 33.27
CA THR A 703 -8.48 -20.61 33.06
C THR A 703 -9.40 -21.48 32.19
N ALA A 704 -8.88 -22.56 31.61
CA ALA A 704 -9.72 -23.50 30.83
C ALA A 704 -10.89 -24.10 31.64
N VAL A 705 -10.71 -24.29 32.96
CA VAL A 705 -11.77 -24.74 33.88
C VAL A 705 -12.83 -23.65 34.05
N GLN A 706 -12.41 -22.41 34.30
CA GLN A 706 -13.30 -21.25 34.42
C GLN A 706 -14.06 -20.94 33.12
N GLN A 707 -13.41 -21.07 31.96
CA GLN A 707 -14.05 -20.90 30.65
C GLN A 707 -15.14 -21.94 30.41
N ALA A 708 -14.96 -23.18 30.87
CA ALA A 708 -16.00 -24.22 30.79
C ALA A 708 -17.22 -23.95 31.68
N LEU A 709 -17.10 -23.09 32.71
CA LEU A 709 -18.24 -22.63 33.53
C LEU A 709 -19.04 -21.49 32.88
N VAL A 710 -18.49 -20.81 31.85
CA VAL A 710 -19.20 -19.81 31.06
C VAL A 710 -20.10 -20.51 30.03
N LEU A 711 -21.41 -20.28 30.11
CA LEU A 711 -22.40 -20.95 29.26
C LEU A 711 -22.07 -20.80 27.76
N PRO A 712 -22.19 -21.87 26.94
CA PRO A 712 -21.89 -21.81 25.50
C PRO A 712 -22.69 -20.75 24.72
N ALA A 713 -23.89 -20.40 25.19
CA ALA A 713 -24.69 -19.31 24.65
C ALA A 713 -24.03 -17.92 24.83
N GLU A 714 -23.42 -17.66 25.99
CA GLU A 714 -22.71 -16.41 26.26
C GLU A 714 -21.34 -16.38 25.57
N GLN A 715 -20.64 -17.51 25.47
CA GLN A 715 -19.43 -17.62 24.62
C GLN A 715 -19.75 -17.29 23.15
N THR A 716 -20.88 -17.80 22.64
CA THR A 716 -21.39 -17.49 21.30
C THR A 716 -21.72 -16.01 21.15
N ARG A 717 -22.51 -15.44 22.08
CA ARG A 717 -22.87 -14.02 22.11
C ARG A 717 -21.64 -13.10 22.13
N LEU A 718 -20.61 -13.45 22.92
CA LEU A 718 -19.36 -12.69 22.98
C LEU A 718 -18.61 -12.72 21.65
N ARG A 719 -18.44 -13.91 21.06
CA ARG A 719 -17.81 -14.07 19.73
C ARG A 719 -18.55 -13.25 18.67
N ASP A 720 -19.88 -13.32 18.67
CA ASP A 720 -20.72 -12.67 17.67
C ASP A 720 -20.78 -11.14 17.89
N ALA A 721 -20.64 -10.67 19.14
CA ALA A 721 -20.45 -9.25 19.47
C ALA A 721 -19.10 -8.72 18.99
N VAL A 722 -18.01 -9.46 19.21
CA VAL A 722 -16.67 -9.13 18.69
C VAL A 722 -16.69 -9.07 17.16
N ALA A 723 -17.31 -10.05 16.50
CA ALA A 723 -17.46 -10.06 15.05
C ALA A 723 -18.28 -8.87 14.54
N ARG A 724 -19.35 -8.47 15.25
CA ARG A 724 -20.17 -7.30 14.89
C ARG A 724 -19.41 -5.98 15.04
N ILE A 725 -18.63 -5.79 16.10
CA ILE A 725 -17.77 -4.60 16.27
C ILE A 725 -16.69 -4.57 15.19
N ALA A 726 -16.03 -5.70 14.89
CA ALA A 726 -15.03 -5.78 13.82
C ALA A 726 -15.62 -5.42 12.44
N ALA A 727 -16.84 -5.86 12.12
CA ALA A 727 -17.54 -5.48 10.89
C ALA A 727 -17.86 -3.97 10.86
N LEU A 728 -18.37 -3.41 11.96
CA LEU A 728 -18.66 -1.98 12.06
C LEU A 728 -17.41 -1.09 11.94
N ASN A 729 -16.25 -1.55 12.45
CA ASN A 729 -14.98 -0.88 12.25
C ASN A 729 -14.53 -0.96 10.78
N ALA A 730 -14.62 -2.13 10.14
CA ALA A 730 -14.31 -2.26 8.71
C ALA A 730 -15.21 -1.37 7.82
N ASP A 731 -16.51 -1.26 8.14
CA ASP A 731 -17.44 -0.35 7.47
C ASP A 731 -17.03 1.12 7.66
N LYS A 732 -16.55 1.49 8.85
CA LYS A 732 -16.04 2.83 9.17
C LYS A 732 -14.73 3.13 8.46
N ASP A 733 -13.77 2.20 8.45
CA ASP A 733 -12.46 2.35 7.81
C ASP A 733 -12.62 2.53 6.29
N ALA A 734 -13.54 1.80 5.66
CA ALA A 734 -13.89 1.96 4.26
C ALA A 734 -14.48 3.36 3.97
N ALA A 735 -15.38 3.84 4.82
CA ALA A 735 -15.94 5.19 4.70
C ALA A 735 -14.92 6.30 5.00
N ASP A 736 -14.02 6.11 5.96
CA ASP A 736 -12.93 7.03 6.30
C ASP A 736 -11.92 7.17 5.15
N ALA A 737 -11.55 6.07 4.50
CA ALA A 737 -10.68 6.09 3.33
C ALA A 737 -11.30 6.91 2.18
N VAL A 738 -12.61 6.79 1.97
CA VAL A 738 -13.36 7.60 0.99
C VAL A 738 -13.50 9.05 1.44
N ASN A 739 -13.78 9.31 2.71
CA ASN A 739 -13.79 10.66 3.29
C ASN A 739 -12.43 11.37 3.05
N ALA A 740 -11.31 10.66 3.21
CA ALA A 740 -9.97 11.20 2.98
C ALA A 740 -9.70 11.52 1.49
N LEU A 741 -10.08 10.62 0.57
CA LEU A 741 -9.98 10.86 -0.87
C LEU A 741 -10.80 12.07 -1.33
N ILE A 742 -12.01 12.25 -0.79
CA ILE A 742 -12.88 13.39 -1.13
C ILE A 742 -12.37 14.69 -0.49
N ALA A 743 -11.92 14.64 0.77
CA ALA A 743 -11.39 15.82 1.47
C ALA A 743 -10.18 16.41 0.73
N ALA A 744 -9.32 15.54 0.18
CA ALA A 744 -8.12 15.89 -0.58
C ALA A 744 -8.37 16.49 -1.98
N LEU A 745 -9.62 16.45 -2.50
CA LEU A 745 -9.95 17.16 -3.74
C LEU A 745 -9.86 18.69 -3.53
N PRO A 746 -9.44 19.47 -4.54
CA PRO A 746 -9.62 20.92 -4.55
C PRO A 746 -11.09 21.33 -4.38
N ASP A 747 -11.33 22.59 -4.00
CA ASP A 747 -12.69 23.13 -3.99
C ASP A 747 -13.26 23.23 -5.40
N ALA A 748 -14.58 23.08 -5.55
CA ALA A 748 -15.22 22.97 -6.87
C ALA A 748 -15.06 24.21 -7.78
N ALA A 749 -14.64 25.36 -7.24
CA ALA A 749 -14.27 26.54 -8.02
C ALA A 749 -12.82 26.49 -8.57
N GLN A 750 -11.94 25.73 -7.91
CA GLN A 750 -10.51 25.63 -8.22
C GLN A 750 -10.15 24.46 -9.15
N LEU A 751 -10.99 23.42 -9.20
CA LEU A 751 -10.77 22.24 -10.04
C LEU A 751 -10.51 22.61 -11.51
N GLN A 752 -9.52 21.94 -12.09
CA GLN A 752 -9.14 22.01 -13.49
C GLN A 752 -9.33 20.64 -14.18
N LEU A 753 -9.23 20.62 -15.51
CA LEU A 753 -9.44 19.40 -16.29
C LEU A 753 -8.38 18.32 -15.97
N THR A 754 -7.21 18.71 -15.46
CA THR A 754 -6.17 17.81 -14.92
C THR A 754 -6.61 17.02 -13.67
N ASP A 755 -7.62 17.51 -12.94
CA ASP A 755 -8.10 16.87 -11.71
C ASP A 755 -9.14 15.77 -11.97
N GLU A 756 -9.55 15.56 -13.23
CA GLU A 756 -10.52 14.53 -13.63
C GLU A 756 -10.17 13.16 -13.04
N ALA A 757 -8.91 12.73 -13.15
CA ALA A 757 -8.47 11.42 -12.68
C ALA A 757 -8.64 11.24 -11.15
N VAL A 758 -8.41 12.29 -10.35
CA VAL A 758 -8.56 12.22 -8.89
C VAL A 758 -10.02 12.33 -8.45
N VAL A 759 -10.84 13.16 -9.13
CA VAL A 759 -12.29 13.22 -8.90
C VAL A 759 -12.95 11.89 -9.28
N HIS A 760 -12.57 11.30 -10.42
CA HIS A 760 -13.05 9.97 -10.85
C HIS A 760 -12.62 8.85 -9.89
N THR A 761 -11.40 8.91 -9.34
CA THR A 761 -10.92 7.97 -8.32
C THR A 761 -11.75 8.06 -7.04
N ALA A 762 -11.96 9.28 -6.52
CA ALA A 762 -12.80 9.51 -5.34
C ALA A 762 -14.26 9.06 -5.56
N LYS A 763 -14.84 9.34 -6.75
CA LYS A 763 -16.20 8.92 -7.09
C LYS A 763 -16.33 7.41 -7.27
N THR A 764 -15.32 6.75 -7.85
CA THR A 764 -15.29 5.29 -7.98
C THR A 764 -15.20 4.62 -6.61
N ALA A 765 -14.32 5.12 -5.74
CA ALA A 765 -14.20 4.62 -4.36
C ALA A 765 -15.50 4.82 -3.56
N PHE A 766 -16.12 6.00 -3.64
CA PHE A 766 -17.44 6.25 -3.03
C PHE A 766 -18.52 5.32 -3.60
N ASN A 767 -18.57 5.11 -4.91
CA ASN A 767 -19.56 4.24 -5.53
C ASN A 767 -19.41 2.77 -5.12
N ALA A 768 -18.20 2.30 -4.83
CA ALA A 768 -17.92 0.93 -4.41
C ALA A 768 -18.39 0.58 -2.98
N LEU A 769 -18.60 1.59 -2.11
CA LEU A 769 -19.10 1.39 -0.75
C LEU A 769 -20.53 0.80 -0.71
N THR A 770 -20.87 0.06 0.35
CA THR A 770 -22.27 -0.37 0.61
C THR A 770 -23.17 0.81 0.98
N ALA A 771 -24.49 0.58 1.12
CA ALA A 771 -25.42 1.61 1.55
C ALA A 771 -25.13 2.10 2.99
N GLU A 772 -24.75 1.16 3.86
CA GLU A 772 -24.39 1.37 5.26
C GLU A 772 -23.08 2.17 5.36
N GLN A 773 -22.08 1.81 4.56
CA GLN A 773 -20.80 2.52 4.48
C GLN A 773 -20.95 3.94 3.89
N LYS A 774 -21.79 4.11 2.87
CA LYS A 774 -22.13 5.45 2.31
C LYS A 774 -22.77 6.36 3.34
N ALA A 775 -23.54 5.83 4.29
CA ALA A 775 -24.11 6.61 5.39
C ALA A 775 -23.06 7.11 6.42
N LEU A 776 -21.84 6.56 6.41
CA LEU A 776 -20.71 7.00 7.25
C LEU A 776 -19.78 8.01 6.54
N VAL A 777 -19.92 8.21 5.22
CA VAL A 777 -19.27 9.31 4.48
C VAL A 777 -20.01 10.61 4.82
N SER A 778 -19.30 11.66 5.22
CA SER A 778 -19.94 12.90 5.71
C SER A 778 -20.81 13.56 4.62
N GLN A 779 -21.93 14.17 4.99
CA GLN A 779 -22.79 14.88 4.03
C GLN A 779 -22.05 16.01 3.31
N GLU A 780 -21.09 16.65 3.98
CA GLU A 780 -20.18 17.64 3.41
C GLU A 780 -19.30 17.03 2.31
N ASN A 781 -18.70 15.87 2.54
CA ASN A 781 -17.94 15.15 1.51
C ASN A 781 -18.84 14.67 0.36
N GLN A 782 -20.03 14.14 0.65
CA GLN A 782 -20.98 13.75 -0.41
C GLN A 782 -21.37 14.96 -1.30
N ALA A 783 -21.57 16.13 -0.71
CA ALA A 783 -21.81 17.37 -1.44
C ALA A 783 -20.56 17.84 -2.21
N LYS A 784 -19.37 17.83 -1.60
CA LYS A 784 -18.10 18.21 -2.24
C LYS A 784 -17.79 17.33 -3.45
N LEU A 785 -17.96 16.01 -3.32
CA LEU A 785 -17.78 15.05 -4.43
C LEU A 785 -18.78 15.30 -5.56
N THR A 786 -20.06 15.57 -5.23
CA THR A 786 -21.10 15.87 -6.23
C THR A 786 -20.80 17.17 -6.97
N ALA A 787 -20.34 18.22 -6.26
CA ALA A 787 -19.94 19.48 -6.86
C ALA A 787 -18.68 19.34 -7.73
N ALA A 788 -17.69 18.54 -7.29
CA ALA A 788 -16.47 18.26 -8.03
C ALA A 788 -16.75 17.51 -9.34
N ASP A 789 -17.56 16.44 -9.28
CA ASP A 789 -18.01 15.68 -10.44
C ASP A 789 -18.81 16.55 -11.43
N THR A 790 -19.71 17.40 -10.92
CA THR A 790 -20.46 18.37 -11.75
C THR A 790 -19.52 19.39 -12.42
N ARG A 791 -18.47 19.84 -11.73
CA ARG A 791 -17.47 20.77 -12.29
C ARG A 791 -16.64 20.12 -13.39
N ILE A 792 -16.13 18.91 -13.17
CA ILE A 792 -15.37 18.17 -14.19
C ILE A 792 -16.26 17.88 -15.41
N ALA A 793 -17.51 17.44 -15.20
CA ALA A 793 -18.46 17.23 -16.29
C ALA A 793 -18.71 18.52 -17.11
N LYS A 794 -18.81 19.70 -16.46
CA LYS A 794 -18.88 20.98 -17.19
C LYS A 794 -17.58 21.28 -17.94
N LEU A 795 -16.41 21.13 -17.30
CA LEU A 795 -15.11 21.42 -17.92
C LEU A 795 -14.85 20.55 -19.15
N ASN A 796 -15.22 19.28 -19.11
CA ASN A 796 -15.15 18.38 -20.26
C ASN A 796 -16.11 18.83 -21.36
N ALA A 797 -17.39 19.14 -21.05
CA ALA A 797 -18.34 19.62 -22.05
C ALA A 797 -17.94 20.99 -22.66
N ASP A 798 -17.33 21.87 -21.87
CA ASP A 798 -16.75 23.15 -22.34
C ASP A 798 -15.57 22.90 -23.29
N LYS A 799 -14.73 21.89 -23.00
CA LYS A 799 -13.63 21.45 -23.88
C LYS A 799 -14.16 20.77 -25.15
N ASP A 800 -15.10 19.83 -25.06
CA ASP A 800 -15.66 19.13 -26.22
C ASP A 800 -16.27 20.11 -27.23
N ALA A 801 -16.93 21.17 -26.74
CA ALA A 801 -17.45 22.25 -27.57
C ALA A 801 -16.33 23.04 -28.29
N ALA A 802 -15.25 23.36 -27.59
CA ALA A 802 -14.09 24.06 -28.16
C ALA A 802 -13.31 23.18 -29.15
N ASP A 803 -13.11 21.89 -28.85
CA ASP A 803 -12.47 20.91 -29.74
C ASP A 803 -13.29 20.72 -31.02
N ALA A 804 -14.62 20.57 -30.93
CA ALA A 804 -15.50 20.42 -32.10
C ALA A 804 -15.56 21.67 -33.02
N VAL A 805 -15.24 22.86 -32.50
CA VAL A 805 -15.01 24.07 -33.29
C VAL A 805 -13.59 24.08 -33.86
N THR A 806 -12.60 23.68 -33.09
CA THR A 806 -11.20 23.57 -33.52
C THR A 806 -11.06 22.59 -34.68
N ASP A 807 -11.73 21.43 -34.66
CA ASP A 807 -11.79 20.49 -35.78
C ASP A 807 -12.38 21.11 -37.05
N GLN A 808 -13.44 21.93 -36.94
CA GLN A 808 -13.99 22.65 -38.09
C GLN A 808 -13.00 23.68 -38.65
N ILE A 809 -12.26 24.36 -37.79
CA ILE A 809 -11.20 25.30 -38.17
C ILE A 809 -10.03 24.57 -38.83
N LEU A 810 -9.59 23.43 -38.28
CA LEU A 810 -8.51 22.60 -38.81
C LEU A 810 -8.87 22.02 -40.18
N ALA A 811 -10.12 21.59 -40.38
CA ALA A 811 -10.65 21.10 -41.65
C ALA A 811 -10.71 22.17 -42.77
N LEU A 812 -10.64 23.47 -42.45
CA LEU A 812 -10.48 24.51 -43.48
C LEU A 812 -9.11 24.38 -44.18
N PRO A 813 -9.04 24.52 -45.51
CA PRO A 813 -7.77 24.63 -46.23
C PRO A 813 -6.86 25.72 -45.65
N PRO A 814 -5.52 25.64 -45.88
CA PRO A 814 -4.62 26.76 -45.62
C PRO A 814 -5.13 28.04 -46.29
N VAL A 815 -5.03 29.20 -45.63
CA VAL A 815 -5.70 30.45 -46.05
C VAL A 815 -5.38 30.83 -47.51
N ALA A 816 -4.15 30.59 -47.97
CA ALA A 816 -3.73 30.84 -49.36
C ALA A 816 -4.40 29.94 -50.41
N GLY A 817 -4.91 28.77 -50.02
CA GLY A 817 -5.60 27.80 -50.87
C GLY A 817 -7.13 27.82 -50.75
N LEU A 818 -7.71 28.83 -50.08
CA LEU A 818 -9.16 29.03 -50.03
C LEU A 818 -9.70 29.54 -51.36
N THR A 819 -10.92 29.11 -51.69
CA THR A 819 -11.70 29.52 -52.85
C THR A 819 -13.11 29.89 -52.41
N LEU A 820 -13.91 30.54 -53.27
CA LEU A 820 -15.32 30.81 -52.98
C LEU A 820 -16.15 29.54 -52.69
N ALA A 821 -15.75 28.37 -53.20
CA ALA A 821 -16.39 27.10 -52.88
C ALA A 821 -16.21 26.67 -51.39
N ASN A 822 -15.28 27.30 -50.66
CA ASN A 822 -15.07 27.07 -49.23
C ASN A 822 -15.90 28.00 -48.33
N GLU A 823 -16.61 28.99 -48.89
CA GLU A 823 -17.35 30.02 -48.16
C GLU A 823 -18.27 29.43 -47.09
N THR A 824 -19.12 28.46 -47.44
CA THR A 824 -20.05 27.81 -46.51
C THR A 824 -19.32 27.19 -45.31
N ALA A 825 -18.17 26.52 -45.54
CA ALA A 825 -17.40 25.90 -44.47
C ALA A 825 -16.74 26.95 -43.55
N VAL A 826 -16.17 28.01 -44.13
CA VAL A 826 -15.57 29.13 -43.37
C VAL A 826 -16.63 29.85 -42.53
N HIS A 827 -17.81 30.11 -43.09
CA HIS A 827 -18.92 30.73 -42.37
C HIS A 827 -19.54 29.79 -41.32
N SER A 828 -19.64 28.48 -41.57
CA SER A 828 -20.07 27.50 -40.55
C SER A 828 -19.09 27.44 -39.37
N ALA A 829 -17.78 27.35 -39.63
CA ALA A 829 -16.76 27.37 -38.58
C ALA A 829 -16.79 28.69 -37.77
N LYS A 830 -17.01 29.83 -38.45
CA LYS A 830 -17.15 31.14 -37.78
C LYS A 830 -18.41 31.23 -36.92
N PHE A 831 -19.54 30.76 -37.42
CA PHE A 831 -20.79 30.72 -36.67
C PHE A 831 -20.69 29.79 -35.45
N ALA A 832 -20.04 28.63 -35.59
CA ALA A 832 -19.81 27.70 -34.49
C ALA A 832 -18.89 28.30 -33.42
N TYR A 833 -17.81 29.00 -33.82
CA TYR A 833 -16.93 29.74 -32.91
C TYR A 833 -17.66 30.89 -32.19
N ASP A 834 -18.51 31.64 -32.89
CA ASP A 834 -19.30 32.73 -32.30
C ASP A 834 -20.42 32.24 -31.35
N ALA A 835 -20.82 30.97 -31.47
CA ALA A 835 -21.79 30.33 -30.58
C ALA A 835 -21.16 29.78 -29.28
N LEU A 836 -19.82 29.68 -29.20
CA LEU A 836 -19.12 29.34 -27.97
C LEU A 836 -19.21 30.48 -26.93
N THR A 837 -19.29 30.11 -25.65
CA THR A 837 -19.16 31.07 -24.55
C THR A 837 -17.72 31.58 -24.41
N LEU A 838 -17.51 32.71 -23.72
CA LEU A 838 -16.17 33.27 -23.50
C LEU A 838 -15.21 32.28 -22.79
N GLU A 839 -15.72 31.41 -21.91
CA GLU A 839 -14.93 30.36 -21.25
C GLU A 839 -14.47 29.28 -22.24
N GLN A 840 -15.31 28.94 -23.23
CA GLN A 840 -15.04 27.94 -24.27
C GLN A 840 -14.18 28.51 -25.41
N GLN A 841 -14.39 29.78 -25.80
CA GLN A 841 -13.56 30.48 -26.79
C GLN A 841 -12.09 30.59 -26.31
N ALA A 842 -11.86 30.66 -25.00
CA ALA A 842 -10.52 30.65 -24.41
C ALA A 842 -9.83 29.27 -24.41
N LEU A 843 -10.55 28.19 -24.76
CA LEU A 843 -10.00 26.84 -24.94
C LEU A 843 -9.62 26.55 -26.40
N VAL A 844 -10.20 27.28 -27.37
CA VAL A 844 -9.74 27.27 -28.77
C VAL A 844 -8.39 27.98 -28.85
N SER A 845 -7.43 27.45 -29.60
CA SER A 845 -6.08 28.03 -29.66
C SER A 845 -6.08 29.43 -30.30
N SER A 846 -5.12 30.27 -29.90
CA SER A 846 -4.90 31.58 -30.53
C SER A 846 -4.69 31.45 -32.04
N ASP A 847 -4.00 30.39 -32.45
CA ASP A 847 -3.54 30.20 -33.82
C ASP A 847 -4.68 29.70 -34.71
N ASP A 848 -5.60 28.91 -34.15
CA ASP A 848 -6.85 28.51 -34.81
C ASP A 848 -7.84 29.68 -34.92
N ALA A 849 -7.99 30.49 -33.87
CA ALA A 849 -8.79 31.72 -33.94
C ALA A 849 -8.23 32.72 -34.98
N VAL A 850 -6.91 32.81 -35.10
CA VAL A 850 -6.22 33.57 -36.15
C VAL A 850 -6.39 32.93 -37.54
N LYS A 851 -6.31 31.60 -37.67
CA LYS A 851 -6.58 30.88 -38.93
C LYS A 851 -8.00 31.15 -39.42
N LEU A 852 -8.99 31.06 -38.53
CA LEU A 852 -10.41 31.26 -38.82
C LEU A 852 -10.72 32.71 -39.23
N SER A 853 -10.24 33.69 -38.48
CA SER A 853 -10.42 35.11 -38.83
C SER A 853 -9.72 35.48 -40.14
N SER A 854 -8.53 34.92 -40.40
CA SER A 854 -7.82 35.05 -41.68
C SER A 854 -8.56 34.39 -42.85
N ALA A 855 -9.21 33.25 -42.61
CA ALA A 855 -10.03 32.56 -43.61
C ALA A 855 -11.26 33.36 -44.00
N VAL A 856 -11.98 33.93 -43.01
CA VAL A 856 -13.12 34.84 -43.25
C VAL A 856 -12.67 36.06 -44.08
N ALA A 857 -11.52 36.66 -43.74
CA ALA A 857 -10.97 37.80 -44.49
C ALA A 857 -10.63 37.43 -45.95
N ARG A 858 -10.07 36.24 -46.22
CA ARG A 858 -9.77 35.80 -47.59
C ARG A 858 -11.04 35.49 -48.40
N ILE A 859 -12.11 34.95 -47.80
CA ILE A 859 -13.40 34.78 -48.49
C ILE A 859 -13.98 36.15 -48.89
N ALA A 860 -13.95 37.14 -48.00
CA ALA A 860 -14.40 38.49 -48.32
C ALA A 860 -13.55 39.14 -49.45
N GLN A 861 -12.23 38.95 -49.44
CA GLN A 861 -11.35 39.40 -50.50
C GLN A 861 -11.65 38.73 -51.85
N LEU A 862 -11.88 37.41 -51.87
CA LEU A 862 -12.21 36.68 -53.10
C LEU A 862 -13.55 37.12 -53.73
N HIS A 863 -14.53 37.55 -52.91
CA HIS A 863 -15.76 38.16 -53.42
C HIS A 863 -15.51 39.53 -54.06
N ALA A 864 -14.64 40.36 -53.47
CA ALA A 864 -14.25 41.63 -54.07
C ALA A 864 -13.46 41.44 -55.38
N ASP A 865 -12.51 40.50 -55.41
CA ASP A 865 -11.73 40.18 -56.60
C ASP A 865 -12.61 39.61 -57.73
N LYS A 866 -13.63 38.82 -57.40
CA LYS A 866 -14.63 38.38 -58.37
C LYS A 866 -15.49 39.54 -58.91
N ALA A 867 -15.88 40.49 -58.08
CA ALA A 867 -16.72 41.61 -58.50
C ALA A 867 -16.02 42.50 -59.55
N GLU A 868 -14.73 42.81 -59.37
CA GLU A 868 -13.93 43.55 -60.37
C GLU A 868 -13.78 42.76 -61.68
N ALA A 869 -13.60 41.44 -61.59
CA ALA A 869 -13.53 40.57 -62.76
C ALA A 869 -14.85 40.50 -63.56
N ASP A 870 -15.99 40.44 -62.87
CA ASP A 870 -17.32 40.44 -63.50
C ASP A 870 -17.59 41.77 -64.24
N LEU A 871 -17.19 42.91 -63.67
CA LEU A 871 -17.29 44.22 -64.33
C LEU A 871 -16.52 44.26 -65.66
N VAL A 872 -15.33 43.66 -65.72
CA VAL A 872 -14.55 43.54 -66.96
C VAL A 872 -15.17 42.55 -67.93
N ALA A 873 -15.67 41.40 -67.45
CA ALA A 873 -16.36 40.44 -68.30
C ALA A 873 -17.60 41.07 -68.97
N ASP A 874 -18.34 41.93 -68.27
CA ASP A 874 -19.49 42.63 -68.84
C ASP A 874 -19.09 43.75 -69.82
N GLN A 875 -17.96 44.44 -69.63
CA GLN A 875 -17.38 45.33 -70.66
C GLN A 875 -17.00 44.57 -71.93
N ILE A 876 -16.48 43.35 -71.81
CA ILE A 876 -16.16 42.49 -72.96
C ILE A 876 -17.44 42.04 -73.68
N LYS A 877 -18.47 41.61 -72.94
CA LYS A 877 -19.79 41.22 -73.52
C LYS A 877 -20.53 42.38 -74.18
N ALA A 878 -20.23 43.62 -73.79
CA ALA A 878 -20.77 44.83 -74.42
C ALA A 878 -20.12 45.18 -75.78
N LEU A 879 -19.01 44.52 -76.16
CA LEU A 879 -18.44 44.66 -77.49
C LEU A 879 -19.37 44.05 -78.56
N PRO A 880 -19.54 44.68 -79.74
CA PRO A 880 -20.28 44.05 -80.84
C PRO A 880 -19.65 42.71 -81.23
N VAL A 881 -20.50 41.73 -81.56
CA VAL A 881 -20.05 40.44 -82.12
C VAL A 881 -19.12 40.67 -83.31
N THR A 882 -18.09 39.83 -83.46
CA THR A 882 -16.93 40.09 -84.34
C THR A 882 -17.28 40.36 -85.80
N ALA A 883 -18.39 39.83 -86.32
CA ALA A 883 -18.88 40.11 -87.67
C ALA A 883 -19.38 41.56 -87.87
N ASN A 884 -19.79 42.23 -86.79
CA ASN A 884 -20.37 43.58 -86.79
C ASN A 884 -19.40 44.67 -86.29
N LEU A 885 -18.13 44.31 -86.02
CA LEU A 885 -17.13 45.29 -85.62
C LEU A 885 -16.74 46.19 -86.81
N THR A 886 -16.58 47.48 -86.51
CA THR A 886 -16.14 48.52 -87.44
C THR A 886 -14.98 49.31 -86.81
N LEU A 887 -14.29 50.14 -87.58
CA LEU A 887 -13.22 51.00 -87.05
C LEU A 887 -13.72 51.97 -85.96
N ALA A 888 -15.01 52.32 -85.92
CA ALA A 888 -15.59 53.13 -84.85
C ALA A 888 -15.61 52.41 -83.48
N ASN A 889 -15.48 51.08 -83.46
CA ASN A 889 -15.48 50.29 -82.23
C ASN A 889 -14.09 50.14 -81.58
N GLU A 890 -13.02 50.63 -82.22
CA GLU A 890 -11.64 50.53 -81.72
C GLU A 890 -11.50 51.03 -80.27
N ALA A 891 -12.08 52.19 -79.95
CA ALA A 891 -11.98 52.77 -78.62
C ALA A 891 -12.60 51.86 -77.52
N ALA A 892 -13.70 51.17 -77.83
CA ALA A 892 -14.35 50.25 -76.90
C ALA A 892 -13.55 48.94 -76.74
N VAL A 893 -13.04 48.38 -77.85
CA VAL A 893 -12.20 47.17 -77.83
C VAL A 893 -10.90 47.43 -77.04
N ASN A 894 -10.26 48.58 -77.27
CA ASN A 894 -9.06 48.99 -76.52
C ASN A 894 -9.37 49.28 -75.04
N ALA A 895 -10.54 49.83 -74.71
CA ALA A 895 -10.95 50.05 -73.32
C ALA A 895 -11.15 48.72 -72.57
N ALA A 896 -11.90 47.77 -73.16
CA ALA A 896 -12.08 46.43 -72.58
C ALA A 896 -10.74 45.67 -72.45
N SER A 897 -9.83 45.83 -73.43
CA SER A 897 -8.47 45.28 -73.36
C SER A 897 -7.63 45.90 -72.24
N GLY A 898 -7.74 47.21 -72.04
CA GLY A 898 -7.05 47.91 -70.96
C GLY A 898 -7.60 47.54 -69.58
N ALA A 899 -8.92 47.39 -69.46
CA ALA A 899 -9.57 46.96 -68.23
C ALA A 899 -9.15 45.53 -67.83
N TYR A 900 -9.14 44.59 -68.78
CA TYR A 900 -8.63 43.23 -68.54
C TYR A 900 -7.14 43.22 -68.13
N ALA A 901 -6.31 44.05 -68.77
CA ALA A 901 -4.89 44.17 -68.43
C ALA A 901 -4.64 44.85 -67.07
N ALA A 902 -5.62 45.57 -66.51
CA ALA A 902 -5.52 46.23 -65.20
C ALA A 902 -5.93 45.33 -64.03
N LEU A 903 -6.66 44.23 -64.28
CA LEU A 903 -6.97 43.22 -63.26
C LEU A 903 -5.70 42.53 -62.74
N THR A 904 -5.68 42.20 -61.45
CA THR A 904 -4.63 41.35 -60.85
C THR A 904 -4.74 39.89 -61.33
N ALA A 905 -3.71 39.07 -61.10
CA ALA A 905 -3.72 37.67 -61.52
C ALA A 905 -4.88 36.85 -60.90
N ASP A 906 -5.20 37.07 -59.62
CA ASP A 906 -6.35 36.47 -58.94
C ASP A 906 -7.68 36.90 -59.59
N GLN A 907 -7.79 38.16 -60.00
CA GLN A 907 -8.98 38.71 -60.66
C GLN A 907 -9.11 38.23 -62.11
N GLN A 908 -8.02 38.17 -62.87
CA GLN A 908 -7.99 37.62 -64.22
C GLN A 908 -8.44 36.14 -64.26
N ALA A 909 -8.17 35.37 -63.20
CA ALA A 909 -8.64 33.99 -63.06
C ALA A 909 -10.16 33.85 -62.88
N PHE A 910 -10.88 34.92 -62.49
CA PHE A 910 -12.35 34.94 -62.42
C PHE A 910 -13.02 35.33 -63.75
N VAL A 911 -12.31 35.98 -64.68
CA VAL A 911 -12.83 36.26 -66.03
C VAL A 911 -12.86 34.96 -66.84
N SER A 912 -13.98 34.65 -67.49
CA SER A 912 -14.08 33.37 -68.21
C SER A 912 -13.15 33.33 -69.43
N GLY A 913 -12.60 32.15 -69.73
CA GLY A 913 -11.80 31.94 -70.94
C GLY A 913 -12.56 32.24 -72.24
N THR A 914 -13.90 32.16 -72.20
CA THR A 914 -14.78 32.52 -73.33
C THR A 914 -14.85 34.04 -73.52
N ASP A 915 -14.95 34.81 -72.42
CA ASP A 915 -14.92 36.28 -72.49
C ASP A 915 -13.53 36.74 -72.96
N PHE A 916 -12.45 36.23 -72.37
CA PHE A 916 -11.09 36.56 -72.81
C PHE A 916 -10.83 36.21 -74.28
N ALA A 917 -11.31 35.05 -74.78
CA ALA A 917 -11.24 34.70 -76.20
C ALA A 917 -12.06 35.66 -77.09
N THR A 918 -13.22 36.13 -76.61
CA THR A 918 -14.07 37.10 -77.32
C THR A 918 -13.36 38.45 -77.46
N LEU A 919 -12.71 38.93 -76.38
CA LEU A 919 -11.88 40.12 -76.39
C LEU A 919 -10.72 40.02 -77.39
N GLN A 920 -9.98 38.90 -77.38
CA GLN A 920 -8.88 38.65 -78.32
C GLN A 920 -9.36 38.64 -79.78
N ALA A 921 -10.51 38.02 -80.07
CA ALA A 921 -11.10 38.02 -81.40
C ALA A 921 -11.51 39.42 -81.87
N ALA A 922 -12.02 40.26 -80.96
CA ALA A 922 -12.37 41.65 -81.25
C ALA A 922 -11.14 42.51 -81.57
N ILE A 923 -10.05 42.37 -80.80
CA ILE A 923 -8.76 43.05 -81.04
C ILE A 923 -8.23 42.69 -82.44
N ALA A 924 -8.22 41.40 -82.79
CA ALA A 924 -7.75 40.93 -84.08
C ALA A 924 -8.58 41.52 -85.25
N LYS A 925 -9.91 41.61 -85.12
CA LYS A 925 -10.77 42.13 -86.19
C LYS A 925 -10.61 43.63 -86.44
N ILE A 926 -10.37 44.43 -85.40
CA ILE A 926 -10.05 45.87 -85.55
C ILE A 926 -8.74 46.06 -86.33
N ALA A 927 -7.73 45.22 -86.10
CA ALA A 927 -6.47 45.26 -86.84
C ALA A 927 -6.64 44.90 -88.33
N GLU A 928 -7.46 43.90 -88.64
CA GLU A 928 -7.81 43.49 -90.03
C GLU A 928 -8.44 44.67 -90.81
N LEU A 929 -9.45 45.32 -90.23
CA LEU A 929 -10.18 46.43 -90.85
C LEU A 929 -9.27 47.65 -91.12
N LYS A 930 -8.24 47.87 -90.28
CA LYS A 930 -7.24 48.93 -90.52
C LYS A 930 -6.35 48.62 -91.72
N ALA A 931 -5.96 47.37 -91.90
CA ALA A 931 -5.12 46.96 -93.03
C ALA A 931 -5.86 47.09 -94.38
N ASP A 932 -7.16 46.79 -94.41
CA ASP A 932 -7.99 46.94 -95.61
C ASP A 932 -8.17 48.40 -96.03
N GLN A 933 -8.48 49.30 -95.09
CA GLN A 933 -8.59 50.73 -95.38
C GLN A 933 -7.27 51.33 -95.87
N ALA A 934 -6.14 50.93 -95.28
CA ALA A 934 -4.81 51.40 -95.70
C ALA A 934 -4.47 50.98 -97.15
N ALA A 935 -4.82 49.75 -97.53
CA ALA A 935 -4.57 49.23 -98.88
C ALA A 935 -5.41 49.95 -99.96
N ALA A 936 -6.68 50.27 -99.66
CA ALA A 936 -7.53 51.03 -100.59
C ALA A 936 -7.02 52.46 -100.80
N ASN A 937 -6.62 53.15 -99.73
CA ASN A 937 -6.11 54.51 -99.79
C ASN A 937 -4.87 54.66 -100.69
N ALA A 938 -4.03 53.63 -100.79
CA ALA A 938 -2.86 53.61 -101.67
C ALA A 938 -3.24 53.66 -103.16
N VAL A 939 -4.32 52.99 -103.56
CA VAL A 939 -4.82 53.00 -104.95
C VAL A 939 -5.58 54.29 -105.27
N ILE A 940 -6.33 54.85 -104.32
CA ILE A 940 -6.94 56.18 -104.47
C ILE A 940 -5.89 57.21 -104.88
N ALA A 941 -4.73 57.21 -104.20
CA ALA A 941 -3.63 58.12 -104.49
C ALA A 941 -3.00 57.90 -105.87
N GLN A 942 -2.98 56.68 -106.40
CA GLN A 942 -2.45 56.37 -107.74
C GLN A 942 -3.41 56.82 -108.85
N ILE A 943 -4.72 56.58 -108.71
CA ILE A 943 -5.72 57.05 -109.69
C ILE A 943 -5.76 58.59 -109.72
N ALA A 944 -5.55 59.26 -108.57
CA ALA A 944 -5.47 60.72 -108.48
C ALA A 944 -4.22 61.34 -109.12
N ALA A 945 -3.27 60.54 -109.61
CA ALA A 945 -2.03 61.01 -110.24
C ALA A 945 -2.05 60.98 -111.79
N LEU A 946 -3.18 60.61 -112.41
CA LEU A 946 -3.36 60.65 -113.87
C LEU A 946 -3.49 62.10 -114.39
N LEU A 947 -3.08 62.33 -115.63
CA LEU A 947 -3.24 63.63 -116.30
C LEU A 947 -4.73 63.96 -116.58
N PRO A 948 -5.11 65.25 -116.70
CA PRO A 948 -6.46 65.65 -117.07
C PRO A 948 -6.89 65.06 -118.41
N ILE A 949 -8.12 64.56 -118.50
CA ILE A 949 -8.64 63.82 -119.68
C ILE A 949 -8.54 64.64 -120.99
N ALA A 950 -8.62 65.97 -120.90
CA ALA A 950 -8.50 66.87 -122.05
C ALA A 950 -7.07 67.01 -122.59
N GLU A 951 -6.05 66.62 -121.81
CA GLU A 951 -4.62 66.72 -122.14
C GLU A 951 -4.01 65.36 -122.51
N LEU A 952 -4.76 64.25 -122.37
CA LEU A 952 -4.30 62.90 -122.70
C LEU A 952 -3.96 62.76 -124.19
N THR A 953 -2.75 62.25 -124.45
CA THR A 953 -2.25 61.87 -125.77
C THR A 953 -1.96 60.37 -125.83
N LEU A 954 -1.63 59.86 -127.02
CA LEU A 954 -1.19 58.47 -127.19
C LEU A 954 0.15 58.14 -126.48
N ALA A 955 0.85 59.13 -125.90
CA ALA A 955 2.05 58.89 -125.08
C ALA A 955 1.72 58.50 -123.63
N ASP A 956 0.51 58.79 -123.15
CA ASP A 956 0.14 58.73 -121.73
C ASP A 956 -0.52 57.39 -121.31
N GLU A 957 -0.80 56.53 -122.29
CA GLU A 957 -1.49 55.23 -122.16
C GLU A 957 -0.92 54.35 -121.03
N ALA A 958 0.41 54.29 -120.90
CA ALA A 958 1.09 53.49 -119.89
C ALA A 958 0.75 53.90 -118.43
N GLY A 959 0.49 55.19 -118.19
CA GLY A 959 0.10 55.69 -116.86
C GLY A 959 -1.30 55.24 -116.48
N VAL A 960 -2.24 55.34 -117.42
CA VAL A 960 -3.64 54.88 -117.27
C VAL A 960 -3.67 53.37 -117.03
N THR A 961 -2.92 52.59 -117.83
CA THR A 961 -2.82 51.13 -117.67
C THR A 961 -2.28 50.73 -116.29
N ALA A 962 -1.28 51.46 -115.75
CA ALA A 962 -0.70 51.16 -114.44
C ALA A 962 -1.70 51.39 -113.29
N ALA A 963 -2.48 52.48 -113.33
CA ALA A 963 -3.54 52.74 -112.37
C ALA A 963 -4.67 51.70 -112.45
N SER A 964 -5.00 51.24 -113.66
CA SER A 964 -5.96 50.15 -113.89
C SER A 964 -5.49 48.82 -113.31
N ALA A 965 -4.22 48.46 -113.52
CA ALA A 965 -3.62 47.26 -112.91
C ALA A 965 -3.62 47.31 -111.37
N ALA A 966 -3.36 48.47 -110.76
CA ALA A 966 -3.35 48.63 -109.31
C ALA A 966 -4.73 48.47 -108.68
N TYR A 967 -5.78 49.05 -109.28
CA TYR A 967 -7.17 48.87 -108.84
C TYR A 967 -7.64 47.41 -108.97
N ASN A 968 -7.32 46.77 -110.10
CA ASN A 968 -7.65 45.37 -110.33
C ASN A 968 -6.85 44.38 -109.45
N GLY A 969 -5.75 44.83 -108.83
CA GLY A 969 -4.96 44.06 -107.86
C GLY A 969 -5.49 44.08 -106.41
N LEU A 970 -6.52 44.87 -106.11
CA LEU A 970 -7.18 44.88 -104.80
C LEU A 970 -8.23 43.76 -104.66
N THR A 971 -8.48 43.31 -103.43
CA THR A 971 -9.63 42.44 -103.13
C THR A 971 -10.94 43.23 -103.23
N ALA A 972 -12.07 42.57 -103.50
CA ALA A 972 -13.37 43.24 -103.65
C ALA A 972 -13.76 44.16 -102.47
N VAL A 973 -13.41 43.78 -101.24
CA VAL A 973 -13.60 44.60 -100.03
C VAL A 973 -12.77 45.89 -100.08
N ARG A 974 -11.54 45.82 -100.57
CA ARG A 974 -10.63 46.98 -100.72
C ARG A 974 -10.98 47.81 -101.95
N GLN A 975 -11.45 47.20 -103.03
CA GLN A 975 -11.95 47.91 -104.23
C GLN A 975 -13.16 48.77 -103.89
N ALA A 976 -14.10 48.26 -103.09
CA ALA A 976 -15.27 49.00 -102.60
C ALA A 976 -14.91 50.22 -101.70
N LEU A 977 -13.66 50.32 -101.25
CA LEU A 977 -13.13 51.46 -100.49
C LEU A 977 -12.35 52.47 -101.36
N VAL A 978 -12.16 52.22 -102.67
CA VAL A 978 -11.50 53.15 -103.60
C VAL A 978 -12.53 54.12 -104.20
N THR A 979 -12.51 55.38 -103.74
CA THR A 979 -13.58 56.36 -103.97
C THR A 979 -13.52 57.13 -105.30
N ASN A 980 -12.47 56.96 -106.10
CA ASN A 980 -12.23 57.73 -107.33
C ASN A 980 -12.09 56.88 -108.61
N HIS A 981 -12.58 55.64 -108.60
CA HIS A 981 -12.49 54.72 -109.74
C HIS A 981 -13.03 55.29 -111.07
N ASP A 982 -14.08 56.11 -111.05
CA ASP A 982 -14.68 56.71 -112.24
C ASP A 982 -13.69 57.57 -113.07
N VAL A 983 -12.65 58.13 -112.44
CA VAL A 983 -11.62 58.95 -113.11
C VAL A 983 -10.77 58.09 -114.06
N LEU A 984 -10.45 56.86 -113.63
CA LEU A 984 -9.67 55.91 -114.42
C LEU A 984 -10.42 55.51 -115.70
N VAL A 985 -11.71 55.16 -115.56
CA VAL A 985 -12.58 54.72 -116.66
C VAL A 985 -12.71 55.79 -117.75
N GLN A 986 -12.74 57.07 -117.37
CA GLN A 986 -12.82 58.18 -118.33
C GLN A 986 -11.51 58.41 -119.09
N ALA A 987 -10.35 58.13 -118.49
CA ALA A 987 -9.06 58.24 -119.15
C ALA A 987 -8.87 57.14 -120.22
N GLU A 988 -9.26 55.90 -119.92
CA GLU A 988 -9.21 54.77 -120.86
C GLU A 988 -10.01 55.06 -122.16
N ALA A 989 -11.15 55.74 -122.05
CA ALA A 989 -12.01 56.04 -123.20
C ALA A 989 -11.41 57.03 -124.21
N LYS A 990 -10.57 57.99 -123.77
CA LYS A 990 -10.09 59.08 -124.64
C LYS A 990 -9.04 58.62 -125.66
N ILE A 991 -8.21 57.65 -125.29
CA ILE A 991 -7.14 57.08 -126.14
C ILE A 991 -7.73 56.44 -127.42
N TYR A 992 -8.94 55.89 -127.35
CA TYR A 992 -9.59 55.20 -128.48
C TYR A 992 -9.94 56.14 -129.65
N GLU A 993 -10.38 57.38 -129.36
CA GLU A 993 -10.97 58.29 -130.36
C GLU A 993 -9.97 58.79 -131.43
N LEU A 994 -8.67 58.83 -131.12
CA LEU A 994 -7.64 59.56 -131.88
C LEU A 994 -7.21 58.90 -133.23
N HIS A 995 -8.01 58.02 -133.83
CA HIS A 995 -7.54 57.09 -134.87
C HIS A 995 -8.19 57.16 -136.30
N HIS A 996 -9.29 57.89 -136.60
CA HIS A 996 -10.05 57.75 -137.89
C HIS A 996 -10.78 59.02 -138.49
N PRO A 997 -10.71 59.36 -139.82
CA PRO A 997 -11.37 60.55 -140.47
C PRO A 997 -12.30 60.31 -141.73
N SER A 998 -13.03 61.34 -142.26
CA SER A 998 -13.94 61.25 -143.47
C SER A 998 -14.39 62.60 -144.16
N LEU A 999 -15.08 62.56 -145.33
CA LEU A 999 -15.39 63.69 -146.28
C LEU A 999 -16.93 63.87 -146.56
N LYS A 1000 -17.46 65.08 -146.91
CA LYS A 1000 -18.93 65.40 -146.92
C LYS A 1000 -19.48 66.13 -148.19
N SER A 1001 -20.80 66.02 -148.45
CA SER A 1001 -21.51 66.62 -149.61
C SER A 1001 -22.18 67.98 -149.34
N LEU A 1002 -22.69 68.59 -150.41
CA LEU A 1002 -23.70 69.66 -150.40
C LEU A 1002 -25.14 69.09 -150.37
N ALA A 1003 -26.13 69.96 -150.16
CA ALA A 1003 -27.56 69.61 -150.16
C ALA A 1003 -28.11 69.39 -151.58
N ILE A 1004 -28.88 68.31 -151.77
CA ILE A 1004 -29.42 67.92 -153.09
C ILE A 1004 -30.86 68.43 -153.27
N ALA A 1005 -31.15 69.06 -154.42
CA ALA A 1005 -32.42 69.75 -154.68
C ALA A 1005 -33.49 68.97 -155.48
N SER A 1006 -33.13 67.94 -156.27
CA SER A 1006 -34.08 67.15 -157.09
C SER A 1006 -33.46 65.83 -157.60
N LEU A 1007 -34.29 64.90 -158.13
CA LEU A 1007 -33.95 63.47 -158.34
C LEU A 1007 -34.64 62.77 -159.58
N ASP A 1008 -34.60 63.24 -160.87
CA ASP A 1008 -35.37 62.68 -162.05
C ASP A 1008 -34.80 62.83 -163.53
N PHE A 1009 -34.94 61.83 -164.49
CA PHE A 1009 -34.38 61.76 -165.91
C PHE A 1009 -35.11 60.81 -167.00
N ALA A 1010 -34.94 60.94 -168.38
CA ALA A 1010 -35.65 60.15 -169.50
C ALA A 1010 -35.14 60.22 -171.04
N THR A 1011 -35.66 59.44 -172.06
CA THR A 1011 -35.29 59.37 -173.58
C THR A 1011 -36.23 58.52 -174.59
N ILE A 1012 -36.17 58.61 -175.98
CA ILE A 1012 -37.09 57.98 -177.06
C ILE A 1012 -36.52 57.80 -178.56
N ALA A 1013 -37.14 57.01 -179.54
CA ALA A 1013 -36.71 56.75 -181.00
C ALA A 1013 -37.80 56.22 -182.08
N ALA A 1014 -37.51 55.96 -183.42
CA ALA A 1014 -38.45 55.60 -184.58
C ALA A 1014 -37.96 54.66 -185.80
N VAL A 1015 -38.58 54.65 -187.06
CA VAL A 1015 -38.58 53.52 -188.12
C VAL A 1015 -38.83 53.89 -189.68
N GLN A 1016 -38.50 53.05 -190.72
CA GLN A 1016 -38.84 53.07 -192.23
C GLN A 1016 -38.99 51.63 -192.93
N ALA A 1017 -39.08 51.22 -194.26
CA ALA A 1017 -38.94 51.67 -195.71
C ALA A 1017 -39.61 50.68 -196.80
N GLN A 1018 -39.64 50.88 -198.19
CA GLN A 1018 -40.55 50.11 -199.17
C GLN A 1018 -40.47 50.20 -200.77
N GLY A 1019 -41.13 49.28 -201.56
CA GLY A 1019 -41.51 49.36 -203.03
C GLY A 1019 -42.77 48.53 -203.56
N GLN A 1020 -43.37 48.79 -204.75
CA GLN A 1020 -44.74 48.28 -205.17
C GLN A 1020 -44.96 47.83 -206.66
N SER A 1021 -45.97 46.96 -206.93
CA SER A 1021 -46.38 46.37 -208.24
C SER A 1021 -47.44 47.15 -209.06
N LEU A 1022 -47.69 46.68 -210.30
CA LEU A 1022 -48.86 47.00 -211.13
C LEU A 1022 -50.13 46.27 -210.64
N ALA A 1023 -51.27 46.65 -211.22
CA ALA A 1023 -52.55 45.98 -211.00
C ALA A 1023 -52.60 44.59 -211.68
N VAL A 1024 -52.94 43.57 -210.90
CA VAL A 1024 -53.02 42.15 -211.30
C VAL A 1024 -54.34 41.88 -212.06
N PRO A 1025 -54.38 40.94 -213.05
CA PRO A 1025 -55.61 40.56 -213.74
C PRO A 1025 -56.74 40.09 -212.82
N ALA A 1026 -57.99 40.33 -213.23
CA ALA A 1026 -59.19 39.89 -212.50
C ALA A 1026 -59.45 38.38 -212.57
N SER A 1027 -58.73 37.64 -213.41
CA SER A 1027 -58.70 36.18 -213.40
C SER A 1027 -57.53 35.68 -212.57
N THR A 1028 -57.80 34.86 -211.56
CA THR A 1028 -56.80 34.13 -210.78
C THR A 1028 -56.55 32.73 -211.34
N ASP A 1029 -56.77 32.54 -212.65
CA ASP A 1029 -56.38 31.34 -213.39
C ASP A 1029 -55.11 31.58 -214.22
N PHE A 1030 -53.96 31.36 -213.60
CA PHE A 1030 -52.63 31.32 -214.23
C PHE A 1030 -52.26 29.91 -214.75
N THR A 1031 -53.20 28.95 -214.92
CA THR A 1031 -52.86 27.67 -215.58
C THR A 1031 -52.76 27.80 -217.10
N GLY A 1032 -52.14 26.80 -217.75
CA GLY A 1032 -51.98 26.75 -219.20
C GLY A 1032 -51.19 27.95 -219.73
N ASN A 1033 -51.74 28.61 -220.75
CA ASN A 1033 -51.10 29.78 -221.39
C ASN A 1033 -50.99 31.01 -220.47
N ASN A 1034 -51.66 31.03 -219.31
CA ASN A 1034 -51.65 32.17 -218.39
C ASN A 1034 -50.52 32.10 -217.34
N THR A 1035 -49.61 31.12 -217.44
CA THR A 1035 -48.50 30.92 -216.48
C THR A 1035 -47.57 32.15 -216.39
N ILE A 1036 -47.14 32.51 -215.17
CA ILE A 1036 -46.17 33.61 -214.93
C ILE A 1036 -44.92 33.07 -214.22
N ASP A 1037 -43.74 33.50 -214.68
CA ASP A 1037 -42.40 33.19 -214.13
C ASP A 1037 -41.58 34.49 -214.02
N PHE A 1038 -40.96 34.74 -212.85
CA PHE A 1038 -40.06 35.87 -212.64
C PHE A 1038 -39.06 35.67 -211.47
N THR A 1039 -38.16 36.64 -211.29
CA THR A 1039 -37.09 36.63 -210.29
C THR A 1039 -37.03 37.95 -209.51
N ILE A 1040 -36.75 37.88 -208.20
CA ILE A 1040 -36.47 39.02 -207.32
C ILE A 1040 -34.98 38.97 -206.94
N ALA A 1041 -34.26 40.08 -207.00
CA ALA A 1041 -32.81 40.14 -206.76
C ALA A 1041 -32.44 41.25 -205.78
N PHE A 1042 -31.54 41.01 -204.83
CA PHE A 1042 -31.15 41.98 -203.80
C PHE A 1042 -29.73 41.74 -203.27
N THR A 1043 -29.18 42.70 -202.53
CA THR A 1043 -27.87 42.58 -201.88
C THR A 1043 -28.05 42.49 -200.36
N TYR A 1044 -27.56 41.41 -199.75
CA TYR A 1044 -27.52 41.25 -198.29
C TYR A 1044 -26.08 41.03 -197.85
N ALA A 1045 -25.59 41.87 -196.91
CA ALA A 1045 -24.21 41.85 -196.41
C ALA A 1045 -23.13 41.77 -197.52
N ASN A 1046 -23.26 42.60 -198.57
CA ASN A 1046 -22.39 42.65 -199.76
C ASN A 1046 -22.39 41.38 -200.65
N VAL A 1047 -23.35 40.47 -200.46
CA VAL A 1047 -23.55 39.29 -201.33
C VAL A 1047 -24.87 39.44 -202.10
N PRO A 1048 -24.86 39.34 -203.45
CA PRO A 1048 -26.08 39.25 -204.25
C PRO A 1048 -26.88 37.97 -203.95
N ARG A 1049 -28.21 38.07 -203.96
CA ARG A 1049 -29.18 37.00 -203.67
C ARG A 1049 -30.34 37.09 -204.66
N GLU A 1050 -30.87 35.96 -205.10
CA GLU A 1050 -31.98 35.90 -206.07
C GLU A 1050 -33.01 34.82 -205.72
N VAL A 1051 -34.31 35.15 -205.90
CA VAL A 1051 -35.47 34.29 -205.62
C VAL A 1051 -36.30 34.14 -206.88
N HIS A 1052 -36.58 32.90 -207.33
CA HIS A 1052 -37.51 32.64 -208.43
C HIS A 1052 -38.95 32.44 -207.92
N VAL A 1053 -39.93 32.83 -208.73
CA VAL A 1053 -41.37 32.77 -208.46
C VAL A 1053 -42.09 32.17 -209.66
N LEU A 1054 -42.94 31.16 -209.43
CA LEU A 1054 -43.77 30.52 -210.46
C LEU A 1054 -45.25 30.56 -210.04
N LEU A 1055 -46.12 31.07 -210.93
CA LEU A 1055 -47.57 31.12 -210.76
C LEU A 1055 -48.22 30.27 -211.87
N ASN A 1056 -48.76 29.11 -211.50
CA ASN A 1056 -49.36 28.13 -212.42
C ASN A 1056 -50.69 27.54 -211.87
N TRP A 1057 -51.46 28.38 -211.19
CA TRP A 1057 -52.75 28.12 -210.53
C TRP A 1057 -53.69 29.30 -210.85
N ASN A 1058 -55.02 29.22 -210.93
CA ASN A 1058 -56.03 28.21 -210.60
C ASN A 1058 -56.27 28.05 -209.10
N ILE A 1059 -56.60 29.17 -208.47
CA ILE A 1059 -57.21 29.26 -207.13
C ILE A 1059 -58.54 30.01 -207.28
N ALA A 1060 -59.58 29.53 -206.61
CA ALA A 1060 -60.88 30.23 -206.56
C ALA A 1060 -60.72 31.56 -205.81
N PRO A 1061 -61.08 32.72 -206.40
CA PRO A 1061 -60.91 34.03 -205.78
C PRO A 1061 -61.98 34.28 -204.72
N ASN A 1062 -61.80 33.67 -203.54
CA ASN A 1062 -62.72 33.69 -202.39
C ASN A 1062 -62.73 35.05 -201.65
N GLY A 1063 -62.97 36.15 -202.36
CA GLY A 1063 -63.16 37.49 -201.79
C GLY A 1063 -61.88 38.30 -201.54
N PHE A 1064 -60.71 37.66 -201.49
CA PHE A 1064 -59.42 38.38 -201.59
C PHE A 1064 -59.23 38.96 -203.00
N THR A 1065 -58.64 40.14 -203.08
CA THR A 1065 -58.35 40.80 -204.35
C THR A 1065 -57.10 40.21 -205.03
N PRO A 1066 -56.94 40.33 -206.36
CA PRO A 1066 -55.88 39.61 -207.08
C PRO A 1066 -54.44 39.93 -206.63
N GLY A 1067 -54.17 41.14 -206.15
CA GLY A 1067 -52.86 41.51 -205.60
C GLY A 1067 -52.64 41.03 -204.16
N GLU A 1068 -53.68 40.84 -203.36
CA GLU A 1068 -53.57 40.20 -202.04
C GLU A 1068 -53.17 38.72 -202.18
N ILE A 1069 -53.80 38.01 -203.12
CA ILE A 1069 -53.50 36.60 -203.40
C ILE A 1069 -52.07 36.45 -203.96
N VAL A 1070 -51.71 37.24 -204.98
CA VAL A 1070 -50.35 37.19 -205.55
C VAL A 1070 -49.29 37.64 -204.54
N GLY A 1071 -49.55 38.70 -203.75
CA GLY A 1071 -48.61 39.20 -202.74
C GLY A 1071 -48.28 38.18 -201.66
N GLY A 1072 -49.28 37.45 -201.16
CA GLY A 1072 -49.07 36.37 -200.19
C GLY A 1072 -48.31 35.17 -200.78
N VAL A 1073 -48.54 34.84 -202.05
CA VAL A 1073 -47.76 33.79 -202.76
C VAL A 1073 -46.32 34.24 -202.99
N VAL A 1074 -46.07 35.49 -203.36
CA VAL A 1074 -44.70 36.02 -203.49
C VAL A 1074 -43.96 36.02 -202.15
N ASP A 1075 -44.62 36.35 -201.04
CA ASP A 1075 -43.96 36.26 -199.73
C ASP A 1075 -43.64 34.81 -199.33
N SER A 1076 -44.46 33.81 -199.70
CA SER A 1076 -44.12 32.42 -199.39
C SER A 1076 -42.89 31.93 -200.16
N PHE A 1077 -42.70 32.34 -201.42
CA PHE A 1077 -41.44 32.13 -202.16
C PHE A 1077 -40.23 32.80 -201.46
N ILE A 1078 -40.41 34.01 -200.90
CA ILE A 1078 -39.36 34.72 -200.16
C ILE A 1078 -39.05 34.04 -198.81
N GLN A 1079 -40.08 33.63 -198.06
CA GLN A 1079 -39.92 32.93 -196.78
C GLN A 1079 -39.24 31.56 -196.96
N GLN A 1080 -39.67 30.79 -197.97
CA GLN A 1080 -39.05 29.51 -198.33
C GLN A 1080 -37.58 29.71 -198.71
N TYR A 1081 -37.27 30.71 -199.54
CA TYR A 1081 -35.89 31.05 -199.85
C TYR A 1081 -35.05 31.36 -198.61
N CYS A 1082 -35.58 32.15 -197.67
CA CYS A 1082 -34.87 32.49 -196.43
C CYS A 1082 -34.61 31.24 -195.57
N LEU A 1083 -35.61 30.36 -195.42
CA LEU A 1083 -35.47 29.08 -194.72
C LEU A 1083 -34.40 28.19 -195.35
N ASP A 1084 -34.43 28.00 -196.67
CA ASP A 1084 -33.47 27.19 -197.41
C ASP A 1084 -32.04 27.81 -197.43
N ASN A 1085 -31.93 29.13 -197.26
CA ASN A 1085 -30.66 29.85 -197.19
C ASN A 1085 -30.15 30.12 -195.76
N GLY A 1086 -30.85 29.62 -194.73
CA GLY A 1086 -30.45 29.77 -193.32
C GLY A 1086 -30.60 31.19 -192.75
N ILE A 1087 -31.51 32.00 -193.30
CA ILE A 1087 -31.78 33.38 -192.87
C ILE A 1087 -33.00 33.38 -191.93
N ASP A 1088 -32.83 33.92 -190.71
CA ASP A 1088 -33.92 34.09 -189.74
C ASP A 1088 -35.03 35.01 -190.30
N LEU A 1089 -36.26 34.51 -190.31
CA LEU A 1089 -37.44 35.24 -190.77
C LEU A 1089 -37.70 36.52 -189.97
N MET A 1090 -37.26 36.60 -188.70
CA MET A 1090 -37.36 37.80 -187.87
C MET A 1090 -36.43 38.94 -188.31
N GLN A 1091 -35.42 38.68 -189.13
CA GLN A 1091 -34.51 39.69 -189.70
C GLN A 1091 -34.33 39.52 -191.21
N ARG A 1092 -35.40 39.04 -191.90
CA ARG A 1092 -35.39 38.84 -193.34
C ARG A 1092 -35.03 40.15 -194.09
N PRO A 1093 -34.07 40.12 -195.04
CA PRO A 1093 -33.62 41.31 -195.74
C PRO A 1093 -34.67 41.86 -196.72
N ILE A 1094 -35.63 41.02 -197.11
CA ILE A 1094 -36.71 41.34 -198.04
C ILE A 1094 -37.99 40.60 -197.63
N GLU A 1095 -39.15 41.16 -197.96
CA GLU A 1095 -40.49 40.59 -197.68
C GLU A 1095 -41.52 41.09 -198.69
N ALA A 1096 -42.68 40.43 -198.81
CA ALA A 1096 -43.80 40.88 -199.63
C ALA A 1096 -45.17 40.81 -198.90
N PHE A 1097 -46.16 41.56 -199.39
CA PHE A 1097 -47.53 41.54 -198.87
C PHE A 1097 -48.55 42.18 -199.84
N GLY A 1098 -49.83 41.86 -199.62
CA GLY A 1098 -50.96 42.36 -200.41
C GLY A 1098 -51.26 43.84 -200.26
N ALA A 1099 -51.74 44.45 -201.35
CA ALA A 1099 -52.18 45.85 -201.40
C ALA A 1099 -53.33 46.02 -202.43
N GLY A 1100 -54.47 45.38 -202.15
CA GLY A 1100 -55.63 45.37 -203.05
C GLY A 1100 -55.31 44.66 -204.38
N ASN A 1101 -55.61 45.31 -205.51
CA ASN A 1101 -55.24 44.80 -206.83
C ASN A 1101 -53.72 44.81 -207.10
N THR A 1102 -52.89 45.30 -206.18
CA THR A 1102 -51.42 45.33 -206.28
C THR A 1102 -50.79 44.57 -205.11
N PHE A 1103 -49.48 44.35 -205.15
CA PHE A 1103 -48.69 43.88 -204.00
C PHE A 1103 -47.42 44.71 -203.82
N ILE A 1104 -46.84 44.60 -202.65
CA ILE A 1104 -45.74 45.43 -202.16
C ILE A 1104 -44.61 44.50 -201.73
N ILE A 1105 -43.37 44.93 -201.98
CA ILE A 1105 -42.15 44.29 -201.51
C ILE A 1105 -41.42 45.32 -200.64
N ARG A 1106 -40.86 44.92 -199.49
CA ARG A 1106 -40.03 45.76 -198.63
C ARG A 1106 -38.65 45.15 -198.45
N GLY A 1107 -37.70 45.96 -198.03
CA GLY A 1107 -36.40 45.51 -197.53
C GLY A 1107 -35.97 46.32 -196.31
N SER A 1108 -35.14 45.72 -195.46
CA SER A 1108 -34.66 46.34 -194.23
C SER A 1108 -33.15 46.11 -194.03
N ALA A 1109 -32.43 47.15 -193.61
CA ALA A 1109 -30.99 47.13 -193.38
C ALA A 1109 -30.61 48.19 -192.33
N PRO A 1110 -29.86 47.86 -191.26
CA PRO A 1110 -29.45 48.85 -190.28
C PRO A 1110 -28.40 49.84 -190.83
N GLY A 1111 -28.66 51.14 -190.68
CA GLY A 1111 -27.64 52.19 -190.71
C GLY A 1111 -27.38 52.94 -192.04
N SER A 1112 -27.89 52.49 -193.19
CA SER A 1112 -27.77 53.22 -194.47
C SER A 1112 -28.83 52.79 -195.51
N GLN A 1113 -28.86 53.45 -196.67
CA GLN A 1113 -29.87 53.24 -197.72
C GLN A 1113 -29.76 51.86 -198.40
N GLY A 1114 -30.64 50.91 -198.05
CA GLY A 1114 -30.69 49.55 -198.62
C GLY A 1114 -31.72 49.36 -199.75
N THR A 1115 -31.39 48.55 -200.78
CA THR A 1115 -32.14 48.49 -202.06
C THR A 1115 -32.39 47.05 -202.57
N PHE A 1116 -33.45 46.83 -203.37
CA PHE A 1116 -33.80 45.55 -204.02
C PHE A 1116 -34.36 45.74 -205.44
N THR A 1117 -34.40 44.67 -206.26
CA THR A 1117 -34.71 44.66 -207.71
C THR A 1117 -35.68 43.53 -208.11
N VAL A 1118 -36.44 43.67 -209.21
CA VAL A 1118 -37.33 42.63 -209.78
C VAL A 1118 -37.16 42.52 -211.30
N LYS A 1119 -37.02 41.29 -211.85
CA LYS A 1119 -36.69 40.99 -213.26
C LYS A 1119 -37.38 39.70 -213.78
N GLY A 1120 -37.41 39.49 -215.10
CA GLY A 1120 -37.89 38.25 -215.74
C GLY A 1120 -38.93 38.46 -216.84
N SER A 1121 -39.12 37.48 -217.73
CA SER A 1121 -40.02 37.59 -218.89
C SER A 1121 -41.50 37.69 -218.50
N GLY A 1122 -41.93 37.03 -217.42
CA GLY A 1122 -43.27 37.19 -216.85
C GLY A 1122 -43.43 38.46 -215.99
N ALA A 1123 -42.34 39.03 -215.45
CA ALA A 1123 -42.37 40.24 -214.63
C ALA A 1123 -42.99 41.44 -215.37
N VAL A 1124 -42.89 41.45 -216.70
CA VAL A 1124 -43.53 42.43 -217.60
C VAL A 1124 -45.02 42.61 -217.32
N GLN A 1125 -45.72 41.54 -216.92
CA GLN A 1125 -47.15 41.57 -216.60
C GLN A 1125 -47.47 42.25 -215.26
N LEU A 1126 -46.50 42.34 -214.34
CA LEU A 1126 -46.70 42.71 -212.94
C LEU A 1126 -45.91 43.95 -212.47
N PHE A 1127 -44.84 44.34 -213.17
CA PHE A 1127 -44.05 45.53 -212.84
C PHE A 1127 -43.76 46.43 -214.06
N GLY A 1128 -43.99 45.93 -215.27
CA GLY A 1128 -43.36 46.38 -216.50
C GLY A 1128 -41.94 45.81 -216.60
N ALA A 1129 -41.02 46.55 -217.23
CA ALA A 1129 -39.59 46.25 -217.13
C ALA A 1129 -39.00 46.52 -215.71
N GLU A 1130 -37.74 46.14 -215.47
CA GLU A 1130 -36.97 46.16 -214.19
C GLU A 1130 -36.98 47.47 -213.33
N LYS A 1131 -36.78 47.41 -211.96
CA LYS A 1131 -37.04 48.52 -210.92
C LYS A 1131 -36.31 48.44 -209.51
N GLN A 1132 -36.26 49.51 -208.61
CA GLN A 1132 -35.49 49.65 -207.28
C GLN A 1132 -35.90 50.73 -206.13
N PHE A 1133 -35.46 50.69 -204.81
CA PHE A 1133 -35.98 51.46 -203.54
C PHE A 1133 -35.04 51.73 -202.24
N ALA A 1134 -35.37 52.49 -201.10
CA ALA A 1134 -34.55 52.78 -199.80
C ALA A 1134 -35.16 53.52 -198.45
N GLY A 1135 -34.47 53.68 -197.23
CA GLY A 1135 -34.82 54.53 -195.95
C GLY A 1135 -34.02 54.44 -194.52
N THR A 1136 -34.15 55.35 -193.45
CA THR A 1136 -33.39 55.44 -192.05
C THR A 1136 -33.95 56.32 -190.77
N ASP A 1137 -33.38 56.37 -189.48
CA ASP A 1137 -33.79 57.17 -188.20
C ASP A 1137 -32.78 57.34 -186.90
N THR A 1138 -32.98 58.22 -185.81
CA THR A 1138 -32.67 58.14 -184.27
C THR A 1138 -32.58 59.45 -183.29
N ASN A 1139 -32.65 59.43 -181.89
CA ASN A 1139 -32.58 60.62 -180.87
C ASN A 1139 -32.36 60.41 -179.25
N THR A 1140 -32.07 61.43 -178.33
CA THR A 1140 -31.94 61.41 -176.75
C THR A 1140 -31.95 62.79 -175.88
N SER A 1141 -32.03 62.90 -174.47
CA SER A 1141 -31.68 64.18 -173.65
C SER A 1141 -31.44 64.37 -172.06
N LYS A 1142 -32.13 63.79 -171.04
CA LYS A 1142 -32.28 64.45 -169.66
C LYS A 1142 -31.12 64.35 -168.59
N ASN A 1143 -30.17 63.42 -168.71
CA ASN A 1143 -29.38 62.78 -167.61
C ASN A 1143 -28.33 63.64 -166.83
N ARG A 1144 -27.66 63.07 -165.80
CA ARG A 1144 -26.53 63.67 -165.02
C ARG A 1144 -25.36 62.71 -164.78
N THR A 1145 -24.14 63.24 -164.64
CA THR A 1145 -22.89 62.45 -164.46
C THR A 1145 -21.79 63.13 -163.61
N PHE A 1146 -21.14 62.41 -162.71
CA PHE A 1146 -19.90 62.84 -162.02
C PHE A 1146 -18.98 61.64 -161.72
N THR A 1147 -17.79 61.84 -161.13
CA THR A 1147 -16.85 60.74 -160.79
C THR A 1147 -16.32 60.80 -159.36
N VAL A 1148 -15.96 59.63 -158.81
CA VAL A 1148 -15.36 59.42 -157.48
C VAL A 1148 -14.24 58.38 -157.59
N GLY A 1149 -13.08 58.59 -156.98
CA GLY A 1149 -11.96 57.63 -157.04
C GLY A 1149 -11.08 57.58 -155.78
N ASP A 1150 -10.45 56.42 -155.57
CA ASP A 1150 -9.63 56.07 -154.40
C ASP A 1150 -8.10 56.18 -154.66
N GLY A 1151 -7.71 56.86 -155.75
CA GLY A 1151 -6.33 56.94 -156.24
C GLY A 1151 -5.90 55.79 -157.16
N THR A 1152 -6.64 54.68 -157.20
CA THR A 1152 -6.38 53.51 -158.07
C THR A 1152 -7.55 53.19 -159.01
N HIS A 1153 -8.78 53.27 -158.53
CA HIS A 1153 -10.01 53.09 -159.27
C HIS A 1153 -10.81 54.39 -159.33
N THR A 1154 -11.69 54.53 -160.32
CA THR A 1154 -12.60 55.68 -160.45
C THR A 1154 -13.96 55.22 -160.98
N ALA A 1155 -15.01 55.44 -160.19
CA ALA A 1155 -16.39 55.22 -160.56
C ALA A 1155 -16.93 56.44 -161.29
N THR A 1156 -17.47 56.25 -162.49
CA THR A 1156 -18.34 57.24 -163.14
C THR A 1156 -19.77 56.99 -162.68
N ILE A 1157 -20.29 57.92 -161.87
CA ILE A 1157 -21.68 57.93 -161.42
C ILE A 1157 -22.55 58.47 -162.55
N VAL A 1158 -23.59 57.70 -162.92
CA VAL A 1158 -24.55 58.05 -163.97
C VAL A 1158 -25.97 58.00 -163.40
N LEU A 1159 -26.71 59.09 -163.55
CA LEU A 1159 -28.09 59.21 -163.09
C LEU A 1159 -29.01 59.44 -164.29
N SER A 1160 -29.86 58.44 -164.57
CA SER A 1160 -30.73 58.36 -165.76
C SER A 1160 -32.17 57.87 -165.45
N ARG A 1161 -32.58 57.96 -164.18
CA ARG A 1161 -33.93 57.63 -163.67
C ARG A 1161 -34.24 58.40 -162.38
N ALA A 1162 -35.50 58.37 -161.93
CA ALA A 1162 -35.91 58.98 -160.68
C ALA A 1162 -35.53 58.18 -159.42
N TYR A 1163 -35.37 58.87 -158.28
CA TYR A 1163 -35.07 58.31 -156.96
C TYR A 1163 -36.00 58.88 -155.88
N ALA A 1164 -36.35 58.07 -154.87
CA ALA A 1164 -37.40 58.41 -153.89
C ALA A 1164 -36.87 59.06 -152.59
N THR A 1165 -35.65 58.72 -152.16
CA THR A 1165 -35.01 59.24 -150.94
C THR A 1165 -33.50 59.34 -151.09
N ILE A 1166 -32.83 60.12 -150.22
CA ILE A 1166 -31.36 60.12 -150.12
C ILE A 1166 -30.82 58.72 -149.83
N ASP A 1167 -31.49 57.90 -149.03
CA ASP A 1167 -31.09 56.51 -148.76
C ASP A 1167 -31.07 55.66 -150.05
N SER A 1168 -32.06 55.85 -150.93
CA SER A 1168 -32.11 55.19 -152.23
C SER A 1168 -31.02 55.68 -153.19
N LEU A 1169 -30.64 56.96 -153.11
CA LEU A 1169 -29.52 57.53 -153.87
C LEU A 1169 -28.17 57.02 -153.34
N VAL A 1170 -27.95 57.05 -152.02
CA VAL A 1170 -26.72 56.56 -151.37
C VAL A 1170 -26.52 55.06 -151.64
N SER A 1171 -27.60 54.27 -151.64
CA SER A 1171 -27.55 52.85 -152.05
C SER A 1171 -27.13 52.70 -153.53
N ALA A 1172 -27.62 53.56 -154.42
CA ALA A 1172 -27.22 53.57 -155.82
C ALA A 1172 -25.78 54.08 -156.05
N LEU A 1173 -25.30 55.04 -155.24
CA LEU A 1173 -23.90 55.49 -155.22
C LEU A 1173 -22.98 54.35 -154.76
N ASN A 1174 -23.27 53.72 -153.62
CA ASN A 1174 -22.52 52.57 -153.11
C ASN A 1174 -22.52 51.35 -154.04
N THR A 1175 -23.57 51.20 -154.85
CA THR A 1175 -23.61 50.16 -155.88
C THR A 1175 -22.70 50.51 -157.06
N GLN A 1176 -22.67 51.76 -157.50
CA GLN A 1176 -21.75 52.20 -158.56
C GLN A 1176 -20.27 52.22 -158.11
N LEU A 1177 -19.99 52.65 -156.87
CA LEU A 1177 -18.65 52.60 -156.26
C LEU A 1177 -18.12 51.15 -156.22
N ARG A 1178 -18.91 50.21 -155.67
CA ARG A 1178 -18.54 48.79 -155.60
C ARG A 1178 -18.42 48.14 -156.98
N ASN A 1179 -19.31 48.45 -157.92
CA ASN A 1179 -19.23 47.92 -159.28
C ASN A 1179 -17.98 48.39 -160.05
N ALA A 1180 -17.43 49.56 -159.69
CA ALA A 1180 -16.17 50.08 -160.21
C ALA A 1180 -14.96 49.76 -159.30
N SER A 1181 -15.13 48.92 -158.28
CA SER A 1181 -14.12 48.52 -157.28
C SER A 1181 -13.47 49.68 -156.51
N VAL A 1182 -14.12 50.84 -156.40
CA VAL A 1182 -13.63 51.98 -155.61
C VAL A 1182 -13.77 51.65 -154.13
N ALA A 1183 -12.65 51.68 -153.40
CA ALA A 1183 -12.52 51.35 -151.98
C ALA A 1183 -13.04 52.47 -151.05
N ALA A 1184 -14.23 53.01 -151.34
CA ALA A 1184 -14.88 54.06 -150.56
C ALA A 1184 -16.36 53.74 -150.35
N VAL A 1185 -16.92 54.20 -149.23
CA VAL A 1185 -18.33 54.04 -148.85
C VAL A 1185 -19.00 55.40 -148.72
N ALA A 1186 -20.15 55.55 -149.37
CA ALA A 1186 -21.06 56.66 -149.17
C ALA A 1186 -22.00 56.37 -147.98
N ALA A 1187 -22.17 57.32 -147.07
CA ALA A 1187 -23.09 57.21 -145.94
C ALA A 1187 -24.03 58.42 -145.88
N LYS A 1188 -25.26 58.23 -145.41
CA LYS A 1188 -26.20 59.34 -145.23
C LYS A 1188 -25.81 60.16 -144.01
N ILE A 1189 -25.89 61.50 -144.13
CA ILE A 1189 -25.76 62.41 -142.99
C ILE A 1189 -27.16 62.82 -142.52
N ASP A 1190 -28.01 63.29 -143.43
CA ASP A 1190 -29.38 63.73 -143.14
C ASP A 1190 -30.32 63.51 -144.35
N GLY A 1191 -31.49 64.17 -144.36
CA GLY A 1191 -32.47 64.06 -145.44
C GLY A 1191 -32.06 64.70 -146.78
N SER A 1192 -30.91 65.36 -146.84
CA SER A 1192 -30.41 66.15 -147.98
C SER A 1192 -28.90 66.01 -148.26
N HIS A 1193 -28.10 65.57 -147.28
CA HIS A 1193 -26.64 65.41 -147.36
C HIS A 1193 -26.15 63.96 -147.17
N PHE A 1194 -24.99 63.66 -147.75
CA PHE A 1194 -24.26 62.41 -147.57
C PHE A 1194 -22.75 62.67 -147.37
N SER A 1195 -22.03 61.69 -146.85
CA SER A 1195 -20.57 61.63 -146.77
C SER A 1195 -20.01 60.57 -147.70
N ILE A 1196 -18.73 60.66 -148.05
CA ILE A 1196 -17.95 59.54 -148.57
C ILE A 1196 -16.68 59.41 -147.72
N ALA A 1197 -16.38 58.20 -147.27
CA ALA A 1197 -15.14 57.87 -146.56
C ALA A 1197 -14.38 56.77 -147.33
N PRO A 1198 -13.03 56.79 -147.33
CA PRO A 1198 -12.25 55.64 -147.78
C PRO A 1198 -12.44 54.48 -146.79
N ASN A 1199 -12.47 53.24 -147.29
CA ASN A 1199 -12.62 52.04 -146.45
C ASN A 1199 -11.35 51.74 -145.62
N ASN A 1200 -10.22 52.33 -146.01
CA ASN A 1200 -8.99 52.40 -145.23
C ASN A 1200 -8.81 53.87 -144.77
N PRO A 1201 -8.70 54.18 -143.46
CA PRO A 1201 -8.53 55.53 -142.94
C PRO A 1201 -7.36 56.34 -143.53
N SER A 1202 -6.37 55.67 -144.13
CA SER A 1202 -5.18 56.28 -144.75
C SER A 1202 -5.23 56.36 -146.29
N GLY A 1203 -6.34 55.96 -146.93
CA GLY A 1203 -6.48 55.93 -148.39
C GLY A 1203 -6.88 57.29 -148.99
N PRO A 1204 -6.29 57.72 -150.13
CA PRO A 1204 -6.67 58.99 -150.77
C PRO A 1204 -8.07 58.91 -151.40
N LEU A 1205 -8.81 60.02 -151.39
CA LEU A 1205 -10.16 60.11 -151.93
C LEU A 1205 -10.31 61.35 -152.83
N THR A 1206 -10.90 61.19 -154.01
CA THR A 1206 -10.92 62.21 -155.08
C THR A 1206 -12.28 62.32 -155.77
N ILE A 1207 -12.65 63.53 -156.24
CA ILE A 1207 -13.97 63.84 -156.83
C ILE A 1207 -13.83 64.61 -158.16
N GLY A 1208 -14.42 64.09 -159.24
CA GLY A 1208 -14.31 64.58 -160.62
C GLY A 1208 -15.64 64.57 -161.39
N GLY A 1209 -15.56 64.75 -162.72
CA GLY A 1209 -16.72 64.67 -163.63
C GLY A 1209 -17.55 65.95 -163.81
N THR A 1210 -18.49 65.90 -164.75
CA THR A 1210 -19.17 67.07 -165.35
C THR A 1210 -20.09 67.83 -164.40
N ASP A 1211 -20.98 67.14 -163.69
CA ASP A 1211 -21.97 67.76 -162.80
C ASP A 1211 -21.46 67.95 -161.36
N LYS A 1212 -20.17 67.68 -161.09
CA LYS A 1212 -19.65 67.51 -159.71
C LYS A 1212 -19.89 68.71 -158.78
N GLY A 1213 -19.91 69.92 -159.33
CA GLY A 1213 -20.17 71.16 -158.58
C GLY A 1213 -21.61 71.28 -158.05
N GLN A 1214 -22.53 70.42 -158.47
CA GLN A 1214 -23.89 70.31 -157.91
C GLN A 1214 -23.91 69.47 -156.61
N PHE A 1215 -22.83 68.74 -156.28
CA PHE A 1215 -22.80 67.80 -155.15
C PHE A 1215 -21.69 68.10 -154.12
N PHE A 1216 -20.60 68.77 -154.50
CA PHE A 1216 -19.46 69.05 -153.62
C PHE A 1216 -18.88 70.45 -153.87
N SER A 1217 -18.42 71.13 -152.81
CA SER A 1217 -17.77 72.45 -152.92
C SER A 1217 -16.27 72.35 -153.12
N ALA A 1218 -15.67 73.37 -153.76
CA ALA A 1218 -14.23 73.40 -154.05
C ALA A 1218 -13.33 73.41 -152.80
N PHE A 1219 -13.87 73.77 -151.62
CA PHE A 1219 -13.11 73.87 -150.38
C PHE A 1219 -12.93 72.53 -149.62
N GLN A 1220 -13.62 71.45 -150.00
CA GLN A 1220 -13.43 70.12 -149.37
C GLN A 1220 -12.47 69.20 -150.15
N ILE A 1221 -11.60 69.75 -151.00
CA ILE A 1221 -10.57 68.99 -151.74
C ILE A 1221 -9.19 69.59 -151.46
N ASN A 1222 -8.65 69.30 -150.28
CA ASN A 1222 -7.22 69.09 -149.96
C ASN A 1222 -7.07 68.99 -148.43
N GLY A 1223 -6.37 67.96 -147.96
CA GLY A 1223 -6.17 67.64 -146.53
C GLY A 1223 -6.18 66.13 -146.32
#